data_AF-A0A954YCV0-F1
#
_entry.id   AF-A0A954YCV0-F1
#
_cell.length_a   1.000
_cell.length_b   1.000
_cell.length_c   1.000
_cell.angle_alpha   90.00
_cell.angle_beta   90.00
_cell.angle_gamma   90.00
#
_symmetry.space_group_name_H-M   'P 1'
#
loop_
_entity.id
_entity.type
_entity.pdbx_description
1 polymer ?
#
loop_
_entity_poly.entity_id
_entity_poly.type
_entity_poly.pdbx_seq_one_letter_code
_entity_poly.pdbx_strand_id
1 'polypeptide(L)'
;MSPIPMNYLSKLIELTAASRAQRRRAAKAPSDPPVFDAVTRLEKRLCLGGWAAAGVSDFAPQQSVETSVNDAVVVLIGSNPDSDALPIDPTSEPPKVQAAEVSAAGATDYPNQETASGPGVTLIGDDLLQVLPRSAFVAAASAEVNAAEESQASPGIDGNGETFPPQSVAAGETSTSRQPQNSDYGVSSDDPGSPESVRAYGQNSYSGLELPHQGGSAPSVSQALAVDDSLAPQALSPTAAQLTSADVELLLSRASQATASEDAIIAVVDRNGRILGVRAEQDVLDNFSGNDAGLVFAIDGAVAKARTAAMFSNGEFGGSGAALTSRTVRFLSQSTITQREVQSNPNVDGGSAAAAAASTLRGPGFVAPIGVGGHFPPEIVNTPPVDLFAIEHTNRDSNLHPGDDGVKGPAIGDDILLRTSGVDADGETLGRFNIDPAFVSAGQALYAPESYGHAENSNLLPYAQSRGIATLPGGIPLFRDADGDGVGDTLVGGIGVFFPGPDGYADFEQGFVAGIGQTEAERTNAPKVLEAEFIALAAAGGSLGADAWIPGSKVSDIGGMPAVDGLDLPFGRLDLVGITLEGIGPGSSKTGIRAVLDQGVAAGAFTGADSGADQPLVNSVDGMHRDGKLVPEGWLVNAHDSTAPTSEVLTAADVNQIISTAILAADETRAAVRLPLSSTTKMVFAITDTEGEVIGLYRMENATTFSLDVAVAKARNVAYYADAGALQAEDQVVEAGTAFTNRTFRFLSEPRYPSGIDGGPPPEFSILNDGNIDRNTAENLGTADPVSAFDSVLGFDAFTPMTNFRDLGDAGVTSGATAGTTDKANQNGIVFFPGSTPLYKNGVLVG
;
A
#
# COMPACT_ATOMS: atom_id res chain seq x y z
N MET A 1 58.45 -7.78 -38.28
CA MET A 1 58.44 -7.75 -36.79
C MET A 1 57.44 -8.80 -36.33
N SER A 2 57.58 -9.31 -35.10
CA SER A 2 56.97 -10.57 -34.66
C SER A 2 55.50 -10.42 -34.20
N PRO A 3 54.69 -11.49 -34.26
CA PRO A 3 53.31 -11.49 -33.74
C PRO A 3 53.24 -11.61 -32.21
N ILE A 4 52.10 -11.22 -31.65
CA ILE A 4 51.76 -11.35 -30.22
C ILE A 4 51.19 -12.77 -29.97
N PRO A 5 51.62 -13.49 -28.90
CA PRO A 5 51.15 -14.84 -28.62
C PRO A 5 49.85 -14.87 -27.78
N MET A 6 49.00 -15.88 -28.01
CA MET A 6 47.90 -16.24 -27.10
C MET A 6 48.44 -16.81 -25.77
N ASN A 7 47.78 -16.50 -24.66
CA ASN A 7 47.64 -17.38 -23.48
C ASN A 7 46.71 -16.79 -22.41
N TYR A 8 45.38 -16.84 -22.61
CA TYR A 8 44.39 -16.56 -21.54
C TYR A 8 43.03 -17.28 -21.77
N LEU A 9 43.06 -18.58 -22.08
CA LEU A 9 41.84 -19.41 -22.21
C LEU A 9 41.92 -20.75 -21.46
N SER A 10 42.73 -20.81 -20.39
CA SER A 10 43.05 -22.05 -19.66
C SER A 10 42.95 -21.91 -18.14
N LYS A 11 42.16 -20.95 -17.64
CA LYS A 11 41.86 -20.76 -16.20
C LYS A 11 40.38 -20.70 -15.83
N LEU A 12 39.47 -20.68 -16.81
CA LEU A 12 38.03 -20.55 -16.62
C LEU A 12 37.28 -21.90 -16.54
N ILE A 13 37.99 -23.04 -16.59
CA ILE A 13 37.40 -24.39 -16.67
C ILE A 13 37.66 -25.25 -15.41
N GLU A 14 38.58 -24.85 -14.51
CA GLU A 14 38.89 -25.63 -13.29
C GLU A 14 38.13 -25.19 -12.02
N LEU A 15 37.45 -24.03 -12.03
CA LEU A 15 36.71 -23.53 -10.86
C LEU A 15 35.27 -24.08 -10.73
N THR A 16 34.63 -24.48 -11.83
CA THR A 16 33.25 -25.00 -11.83
C THR A 16 33.12 -26.49 -11.45
N ALA A 17 34.24 -27.19 -11.27
CA ALA A 17 34.25 -28.62 -10.91
C ALA A 17 34.28 -28.90 -9.39
N ALA A 18 34.75 -27.96 -8.57
CA ALA A 18 35.03 -28.20 -7.15
C ALA A 18 33.78 -28.23 -6.26
N SER A 19 32.82 -27.32 -6.47
CA SER A 19 31.68 -27.10 -5.56
C SER A 19 30.67 -28.27 -5.52
N ARG A 20 30.53 -29.02 -6.63
CA ARG A 20 29.57 -30.13 -6.75
C ARG A 20 30.02 -31.43 -6.07
N ALA A 21 31.29 -31.56 -5.69
CA ALA A 21 31.83 -32.79 -5.07
C ALA A 21 31.55 -32.89 -3.56
N GLN A 22 31.39 -31.76 -2.86
CA GLN A 22 31.40 -31.71 -1.39
C GLN A 22 30.02 -31.91 -0.75
N ARG A 23 28.93 -31.53 -1.44
CA ARG A 23 27.53 -31.68 -0.96
C ARG A 23 26.96 -33.12 -0.99
N ARG A 24 27.78 -34.17 -1.19
CA ARG A 24 27.35 -35.59 -1.23
C ARG A 24 28.04 -36.52 -0.21
N ARG A 25 28.57 -35.98 0.89
CA ARG A 25 29.17 -36.77 2.00
C ARG A 25 28.66 -36.36 3.39
N ALA A 26 27.34 -36.23 3.55
CA ALA A 26 26.70 -35.89 4.83
C ALA A 26 25.38 -36.64 5.12
N ALA A 27 25.17 -37.84 4.56
CA ALA A 27 23.96 -38.63 4.84
C ALA A 27 24.22 -40.15 4.73
N LYS A 28 24.28 -40.87 5.87
CA LYS A 28 24.13 -42.33 5.94
C LYS A 28 23.77 -42.83 7.35
N ALA A 29 22.46 -43.00 7.60
CA ALA A 29 21.72 -44.16 8.18
C ALA A 29 22.41 -45.11 9.21
N PRO A 30 21.67 -45.81 10.12
CA PRO A 30 20.27 -46.28 9.92
C PRO A 30 19.33 -46.39 11.16
N SER A 31 18.02 -46.65 10.93
CA SER A 31 17.22 -47.69 11.65
C SER A 31 15.75 -47.85 11.13
N ASP A 32 15.65 -48.51 9.97
CA ASP A 32 14.60 -49.32 9.30
C ASP A 32 13.22 -49.72 9.95
N PRO A 33 12.24 -50.22 9.15
CA PRO A 33 10.78 -50.18 9.43
C PRO A 33 10.05 -51.55 9.36
N PRO A 34 8.72 -51.57 9.12
CA PRO A 34 8.10 -52.45 8.09
C PRO A 34 7.35 -51.64 7.00
N VAL A 35 7.39 -51.89 5.66
CA VAL A 35 7.25 -53.12 4.81
C VAL A 35 5.78 -53.54 4.64
N PHE A 36 5.15 -53.70 3.45
CA PHE A 36 5.53 -53.69 1.99
C PHE A 36 4.24 -53.42 1.14
N ASP A 37 4.17 -53.22 -0.19
CA ASP A 37 5.11 -53.12 -1.35
C ASP A 37 4.66 -51.92 -2.24
N ALA A 38 4.34 -51.86 -3.56
CA ALA A 38 4.45 -52.66 -4.81
C ALA A 38 4.13 -51.70 -6.02
N VAL A 39 4.54 -51.88 -7.30
CA VAL A 39 5.54 -52.75 -7.95
C VAL A 39 5.88 -52.22 -9.39
N THR A 40 7.05 -52.56 -9.94
CA THR A 40 7.54 -52.37 -11.34
C THR A 40 7.88 -50.98 -11.92
N ARG A 41 8.74 -50.99 -12.95
CA ARG A 41 9.37 -49.86 -13.67
C ARG A 41 9.38 -50.13 -15.19
N LEU A 42 9.75 -49.14 -16.00
CA LEU A 42 10.60 -49.37 -17.19
C LEU A 42 11.56 -48.18 -17.43
N GLU A 43 12.62 -48.39 -18.22
CA GLU A 43 13.70 -47.41 -18.48
C GLU A 43 14.12 -47.39 -19.97
N LYS A 44 14.80 -46.29 -20.37
CA LYS A 44 15.72 -46.15 -21.53
C LYS A 44 15.04 -46.10 -22.92
N ARG A 45 15.66 -45.53 -23.97
CA ARG A 45 17.11 -45.28 -24.21
C ARG A 45 17.37 -44.10 -25.17
N LEU A 46 18.59 -43.53 -25.15
CA LEU A 46 19.07 -42.58 -26.16
C LEU A 46 19.27 -43.25 -27.53
N CYS A 47 19.22 -42.45 -28.60
CA CYS A 47 20.00 -42.70 -29.82
C CYS A 47 20.52 -41.38 -30.42
N LEU A 48 21.81 -41.33 -30.78
CA LEU A 48 22.41 -40.22 -31.54
C LEU A 48 22.34 -40.53 -33.04
N GLY A 49 22.14 -39.49 -33.85
CA GLY A 49 22.22 -39.57 -35.31
C GLY A 49 21.92 -38.23 -35.96
N GLY A 50 22.96 -37.51 -36.39
CA GLY A 50 22.80 -36.30 -37.20
C GLY A 50 23.10 -36.56 -38.67
N TRP A 51 22.81 -35.57 -39.52
CA TRP A 51 23.57 -35.18 -40.73
C TRP A 51 23.09 -33.78 -41.16
N ALA A 52 23.76 -33.16 -42.13
CA ALA A 52 23.65 -31.71 -42.39
C ALA A 52 23.10 -31.35 -43.79
N ALA A 53 22.99 -30.03 -44.01
CA ALA A 53 22.88 -29.30 -45.28
C ALA A 53 21.48 -28.88 -45.79
N ALA A 54 21.22 -27.57 -45.64
CA ALA A 54 20.79 -26.58 -46.65
C ALA A 54 19.68 -26.91 -47.68
N GLY A 55 18.69 -26.01 -47.80
CA GLY A 55 17.69 -26.02 -48.88
C GLY A 55 16.79 -24.78 -48.92
N VAL A 56 17.26 -23.70 -49.54
CA VAL A 56 16.53 -22.43 -49.76
C VAL A 56 15.36 -22.60 -50.74
N SER A 57 14.18 -22.03 -50.46
CA SER A 57 13.40 -21.18 -51.40
C SER A 57 12.03 -20.75 -50.86
N ASP A 58 11.59 -19.56 -51.28
CA ASP A 58 10.29 -18.96 -51.00
C ASP A 58 9.13 -19.67 -51.75
N PHE A 59 7.91 -19.58 -51.21
CA PHE A 59 6.73 -19.31 -52.03
C PHE A 59 5.51 -18.82 -51.22
N ALA A 60 4.92 -17.73 -51.69
CA ALA A 60 3.59 -17.22 -51.35
C ALA A 60 3.04 -16.45 -52.58
N PRO A 61 1.77 -16.03 -52.64
CA PRO A 61 0.61 -16.36 -51.80
C PRO A 61 -0.57 -16.95 -52.64
N GLN A 62 -1.69 -17.34 -52.00
CA GLN A 62 -3.03 -17.26 -52.65
C GLN A 62 -4.19 -17.23 -51.62
N GLN A 63 -5.35 -16.72 -52.04
CA GLN A 63 -6.54 -16.46 -51.21
C GLN A 63 -7.75 -17.32 -51.63
N SER A 64 -8.66 -17.59 -50.66
CA SER A 64 -10.08 -18.00 -50.83
C SER A 64 -10.32 -19.37 -51.51
N VAL A 65 -11.40 -20.14 -51.25
CA VAL A 65 -12.78 -19.84 -50.82
C VAL A 65 -13.27 -20.87 -49.77
N GLU A 66 -14.38 -20.58 -49.10
CA GLU A 66 -15.09 -21.40 -48.10
C GLU A 66 -15.51 -22.82 -48.56
N THR A 67 -15.67 -23.74 -47.61
CA THR A 67 -16.81 -24.68 -47.59
C THR A 67 -17.03 -25.24 -46.18
N SER A 68 -18.28 -25.41 -45.75
CA SER A 68 -18.63 -25.88 -44.40
C SER A 68 -19.10 -27.34 -44.38
N VAL A 69 -18.73 -28.06 -43.32
CA VAL A 69 -19.41 -29.30 -42.88
C VAL A 69 -19.39 -29.33 -41.35
N ASN A 70 -20.57 -29.45 -40.73
CA ASN A 70 -20.68 -29.80 -39.32
C ASN A 70 -20.70 -31.33 -39.18
N ASP A 71 -20.14 -31.86 -38.11
CA ASP A 71 -20.75 -33.00 -37.43
C ASP A 71 -20.31 -33.08 -35.96
N ALA A 72 -21.24 -33.48 -35.08
CA ALA A 72 -21.00 -33.60 -33.65
C ALA A 72 -21.22 -35.05 -33.19
N VAL A 73 -20.33 -35.56 -32.34
CA VAL A 73 -20.44 -36.92 -31.79
C VAL A 73 -20.81 -36.86 -30.31
N VAL A 74 -22.01 -37.35 -30.00
CA VAL A 74 -22.51 -37.52 -28.63
C VAL A 74 -21.93 -38.79 -28.02
N VAL A 75 -21.49 -38.72 -26.76
CA VAL A 75 -21.21 -39.90 -25.93
C VAL A 75 -22.25 -39.95 -24.80
N LEU A 76 -22.93 -41.09 -24.71
CA LEU A 76 -24.00 -41.34 -23.74
C LEU A 76 -23.42 -41.87 -22.43
N ILE A 77 -23.86 -41.32 -21.29
CA ILE A 77 -23.69 -41.97 -19.98
C ILE A 77 -24.97 -42.75 -19.70
N GLY A 78 -24.86 -44.08 -19.63
CA GLY A 78 -25.98 -44.98 -19.37
C GLY A 78 -26.37 -45.02 -17.89
N SER A 79 -27.66 -45.21 -17.63
CA SER A 79 -28.21 -45.46 -16.31
C SER A 79 -28.22 -46.94 -15.97
N ASN A 80 -28.05 -47.28 -14.68
CA ASN A 80 -28.75 -48.41 -14.07
C ASN A 80 -28.90 -48.16 -12.56
N PRO A 81 -30.07 -48.44 -11.95
CA PRO A 81 -30.22 -48.48 -10.50
C PRO A 81 -29.75 -49.83 -9.93
N ASP A 82 -29.61 -49.93 -8.62
CA ASP A 82 -30.51 -50.77 -7.80
C ASP A 82 -30.27 -50.52 -6.30
N SER A 83 -31.22 -50.94 -5.48
CA SER A 83 -31.24 -50.72 -4.03
C SER A 83 -30.69 -51.91 -3.24
N ASP A 84 -30.07 -51.64 -2.10
CA ASP A 84 -30.30 -52.44 -0.90
C ASP A 84 -30.07 -51.60 0.37
N ALA A 85 -30.79 -51.92 1.45
CA ALA A 85 -30.75 -51.21 2.73
C ALA A 85 -30.75 -52.19 3.89
N LEU A 86 -29.99 -51.92 4.96
CA LEU A 86 -30.07 -52.53 6.31
C LEU A 86 -29.39 -51.57 7.34
N PRO A 87 -29.51 -51.76 8.67
CA PRO A 87 -30.01 -50.67 9.52
C PRO A 87 -29.05 -50.16 10.61
N ILE A 88 -29.53 -49.16 11.34
CA ILE A 88 -28.93 -48.60 12.57
C ILE A 88 -29.14 -49.56 13.77
N ASP A 89 -28.11 -49.75 14.60
CA ASP A 89 -28.19 -50.33 15.95
C ASP A 89 -27.33 -49.50 16.94
N PRO A 90 -27.89 -48.92 18.03
CA PRO A 90 -27.21 -47.90 18.82
C PRO A 90 -26.76 -48.34 20.24
N THR A 91 -25.79 -49.28 20.38
CA THR A 91 -25.17 -49.58 21.70
C THR A 91 -23.67 -49.90 21.67
N SER A 92 -22.82 -48.96 22.12
CA SER A 92 -21.52 -49.24 22.77
C SER A 92 -20.97 -48.00 23.50
N GLU A 93 -20.44 -48.18 24.72
CA GLU A 93 -19.79 -47.10 25.48
C GLU A 93 -18.36 -46.82 24.98
N PRO A 94 -17.87 -45.56 25.01
CA PRO A 94 -16.45 -45.27 24.84
C PRO A 94 -15.63 -45.67 26.09
N PRO A 95 -14.37 -46.12 25.95
CA PRO A 95 -13.57 -46.65 27.05
C PRO A 95 -13.01 -45.56 27.98
N LYS A 96 -12.88 -45.91 29.27
CA LYS A 96 -12.23 -45.07 30.29
C LYS A 96 -10.71 -45.11 30.12
N VAL A 97 -10.07 -43.96 29.93
CA VAL A 97 -8.61 -43.82 30.01
C VAL A 97 -8.19 -43.79 31.49
N GLN A 98 -7.14 -44.52 31.84
CA GLN A 98 -6.59 -44.55 33.20
C GLN A 98 -5.58 -43.41 33.41
N ALA A 99 -5.55 -42.85 34.62
CA ALA A 99 -4.48 -41.98 35.05
C ALA A 99 -3.20 -42.81 35.33
N ALA A 100 -2.03 -42.22 35.05
CA ALA A 100 -0.73 -42.75 35.42
C ALA A 100 0.11 -41.64 36.06
N GLU A 101 0.60 -41.89 37.28
CA GLU A 101 1.49 -40.99 38.01
C GLU A 101 2.94 -41.19 37.54
N VAL A 102 3.73 -40.11 37.43
CA VAL A 102 5.19 -40.19 37.51
C VAL A 102 5.72 -39.07 38.44
N SER A 103 6.61 -39.49 39.34
CA SER A 103 7.21 -38.76 40.46
C SER A 103 7.94 -37.45 40.14
N ALA A 104 7.98 -36.55 41.13
CA ALA A 104 8.86 -35.38 41.16
C ALA A 104 10.19 -35.62 41.89
N ALA A 105 11.27 -35.00 41.39
CA ALA A 105 12.53 -34.66 42.08
C ALA A 105 13.32 -33.66 41.19
N GLY A 106 14.04 -32.66 41.69
CA GLY A 106 14.24 -32.16 43.06
C GLY A 106 14.69 -30.68 43.04
N ALA A 107 14.98 -30.06 44.19
CA ALA A 107 15.08 -28.60 44.32
C ALA A 107 16.36 -28.06 44.99
N THR A 108 16.67 -26.79 44.71
CA THR A 108 17.48 -25.81 45.47
C THR A 108 17.00 -24.41 45.01
N ASP A 109 16.39 -23.55 45.84
CA ASP A 109 16.99 -22.67 46.88
C ASP A 109 18.06 -21.70 46.30
N TYR A 110 18.05 -20.37 46.53
CA TYR A 110 17.65 -19.56 47.71
C TYR A 110 17.16 -18.11 47.32
N PRO A 111 16.82 -17.16 48.24
CA PRO A 111 15.71 -16.22 48.03
C PRO A 111 16.00 -14.71 48.32
N ASN A 112 14.95 -13.87 48.29
CA ASN A 112 14.55 -13.04 49.45
C ASN A 112 13.16 -12.38 49.27
N GLN A 113 12.57 -11.87 50.37
CA GLN A 113 11.26 -11.21 50.44
C GLN A 113 11.39 -9.77 50.96
N GLU A 114 10.38 -8.93 50.73
CA GLU A 114 9.80 -8.09 51.80
C GLU A 114 8.31 -7.79 51.54
N THR A 115 7.56 -7.28 52.55
CA THR A 115 6.08 -7.37 52.58
C THR A 115 5.35 -6.23 53.31
N ALA A 116 4.28 -5.69 52.72
CA ALA A 116 3.21 -4.90 53.38
C ALA A 116 1.98 -4.84 52.42
N SER A 117 0.83 -5.50 52.64
CA SER A 117 -0.22 -5.39 53.69
C SER A 117 -1.38 -4.42 53.32
N GLY A 118 -2.59 -4.98 53.08
CA GLY A 118 -3.85 -4.24 52.81
C GLY A 118 -4.51 -3.60 54.07
N PRO A 119 -5.82 -3.23 54.06
CA PRO A 119 -6.98 -3.98 53.53
C PRO A 119 -7.89 -3.16 52.56
N GLY A 120 -9.02 -3.63 52.02
CA GLY A 120 -9.67 -4.96 52.04
C GLY A 120 -11.21 -4.90 52.23
N VAL A 121 -11.98 -5.22 51.19
CA VAL A 121 -13.47 -5.44 51.18
C VAL A 121 -13.77 -6.64 50.24
N THR A 122 -14.92 -7.32 50.36
CA THR A 122 -15.04 -8.74 49.92
C THR A 122 -16.48 -9.20 49.58
N LEU A 123 -16.63 -9.88 48.42
CA LEU A 123 -17.83 -10.60 47.88
C LEU A 123 -19.07 -9.70 47.55
N ILE A 124 -20.06 -10.08 46.73
CA ILE A 124 -20.55 -11.35 46.11
C ILE A 124 -20.91 -11.04 44.63
N GLY A 125 -20.88 -11.92 43.61
CA GLY A 125 -20.59 -13.37 43.51
C GLY A 125 -20.73 -13.88 42.06
N ASP A 126 -20.73 -15.20 41.86
CA ASP A 126 -20.55 -15.88 40.56
C ASP A 126 -21.79 -15.94 39.64
N ASP A 127 -21.57 -16.15 38.32
CA ASP A 127 -22.11 -17.33 37.61
C ASP A 127 -21.32 -17.68 36.32
N LEU A 128 -21.50 -18.89 35.78
CA LEU A 128 -20.73 -19.44 34.64
C LEU A 128 -21.53 -19.53 33.33
N LEU A 129 -20.85 -19.36 32.18
CA LEU A 129 -21.21 -19.91 30.86
C LEU A 129 -19.94 -20.01 30.00
N GLN A 130 -19.20 -21.12 30.05
CA GLN A 130 -19.33 -22.29 29.14
C GLN A 130 -19.15 -21.98 27.64
N VAL A 131 -18.03 -22.48 27.10
CA VAL A 131 -17.72 -22.54 25.67
C VAL A 131 -18.60 -23.58 24.97
N LEU A 132 -19.13 -23.23 23.78
CA LEU A 132 -19.78 -24.17 22.86
C LEU A 132 -19.11 -24.12 21.47
N PRO A 133 -18.91 -25.26 20.79
CA PRO A 133 -18.26 -25.31 19.49
C PRO A 133 -19.18 -24.87 18.33
N ARG A 134 -18.59 -24.34 17.26
CA ARG A 134 -19.28 -23.88 16.04
C ARG A 134 -19.88 -25.05 15.23
N SER A 135 -21.18 -25.02 14.94
CA SER A 135 -21.78 -25.76 13.80
C SER A 135 -23.17 -25.23 13.41
N ALA A 136 -23.36 -24.91 12.12
CA ALA A 136 -24.59 -24.38 11.49
C ALA A 136 -25.06 -22.99 12.03
N PHE A 137 -25.52 -22.03 11.22
CA PHE A 137 -26.31 -22.15 9.98
C PHE A 137 -25.89 -21.14 8.90
N VAL A 138 -26.33 -21.39 7.66
CA VAL A 138 -26.40 -20.40 6.56
C VAL A 138 -27.86 -20.30 6.11
N ALA A 139 -28.47 -19.10 6.17
CA ALA A 139 -29.54 -18.62 5.27
C ALA A 139 -30.15 -17.27 5.71
N ALA A 140 -30.76 -16.59 4.74
CA ALA A 140 -31.72 -15.48 4.84
C ALA A 140 -31.21 -14.09 5.26
N ALA A 141 -31.50 -13.12 4.40
CA ALA A 141 -31.36 -11.68 4.64
C ALA A 141 -32.72 -11.03 4.96
N SER A 142 -32.69 -9.72 5.23
CA SER A 142 -33.83 -8.79 5.16
C SER A 142 -35.02 -9.06 6.10
N ALA A 143 -35.02 -8.35 7.23
CA ALA A 143 -36.24 -8.01 7.97
C ALA A 143 -36.11 -6.57 8.53
N GLU A 144 -36.63 -5.59 7.81
CA GLU A 144 -36.94 -4.28 8.40
C GLU A 144 -38.06 -4.45 9.43
N VAL A 145 -37.99 -3.75 10.56
CA VAL A 145 -39.12 -3.65 11.50
C VAL A 145 -39.49 -2.18 11.67
N ASN A 146 -40.47 -1.74 10.89
CA ASN A 146 -41.23 -0.54 11.23
C ASN A 146 -42.03 -0.81 12.51
N ALA A 147 -41.70 -0.10 13.58
CA ALA A 147 -42.50 -0.04 14.81
C ALA A 147 -42.82 1.42 15.11
N ALA A 148 -43.98 1.88 14.65
CA ALA A 148 -44.52 3.18 15.03
C ALA A 148 -45.35 3.03 16.32
N GLU A 149 -44.87 3.61 17.42
CA GLU A 149 -45.72 3.91 18.57
C GLU A 149 -45.77 5.43 18.80
N GLU A 150 -46.89 6.00 18.40
CA GLU A 150 -47.27 7.37 18.75
C GLU A 150 -47.96 7.34 20.12
N SER A 151 -47.40 8.03 21.13
CA SER A 151 -48.13 9.07 21.89
C SER A 151 -47.46 9.51 23.21
N GLN A 152 -47.89 10.69 23.67
CA GLN A 152 -47.80 11.23 25.04
C GLN A 152 -46.40 11.60 25.59
N ALA A 153 -45.87 12.70 25.03
CA ALA A 153 -45.03 13.59 25.83
C ALA A 153 -45.82 14.14 27.05
N SER A 154 -45.15 14.26 28.20
CA SER A 154 -45.59 15.08 29.33
C SER A 154 -44.40 15.94 29.79
N PRO A 155 -44.57 17.26 30.01
CA PRO A 155 -43.44 18.18 30.15
C PRO A 155 -42.80 18.11 31.54
N GLY A 156 -41.47 18.02 31.57
CA GLY A 156 -40.66 18.36 32.75
C GLY A 156 -40.52 19.89 32.87
N ILE A 157 -40.69 20.42 34.08
CA ILE A 157 -40.63 21.86 34.38
C ILE A 157 -39.23 22.19 34.92
N ASP A 158 -38.65 23.31 34.48
CA ASP A 158 -37.39 23.83 35.01
C ASP A 158 -37.59 24.77 36.22
N GLY A 159 -36.50 25.13 36.89
CA GLY A 159 -36.49 25.53 38.30
C GLY A 159 -37.22 26.83 38.70
N ASN A 160 -37.87 27.55 37.78
CA ASN A 160 -38.52 28.85 38.06
C ASN A 160 -40.02 28.93 37.71
N GLY A 161 -40.60 27.95 37.01
CA GLY A 161 -42.04 27.68 37.08
C GLY A 161 -43.03 28.67 36.44
N GLU A 162 -42.67 29.37 35.36
CA GLU A 162 -43.64 30.13 34.52
C GLU A 162 -43.75 29.56 33.10
N THR A 163 -44.95 29.67 32.49
CA THR A 163 -45.27 29.07 31.19
C THR A 163 -45.83 30.09 30.21
N PHE A 164 -45.31 30.15 28.97
CA PHE A 164 -45.81 31.03 27.90
C PHE A 164 -46.21 30.26 26.63
N PRO A 165 -47.30 30.65 25.94
CA PRO A 165 -47.77 29.98 24.72
C PRO A 165 -47.11 30.55 23.44
N PRO A 166 -47.00 29.75 22.36
CA PRO A 166 -46.48 30.22 21.08
C PRO A 166 -47.44 31.16 20.36
N GLN A 167 -46.91 32.20 19.72
CA GLN A 167 -47.63 33.05 18.76
C GLN A 167 -46.96 33.00 17.37
N SER A 168 -47.79 33.06 16.34
CA SER A 168 -47.42 33.22 14.93
C SER A 168 -47.45 34.69 14.49
N VAL A 169 -46.72 35.07 13.42
CA VAL A 169 -47.25 35.83 12.25
C VAL A 169 -46.15 36.24 11.22
N ALA A 170 -46.41 35.86 9.96
CA ALA A 170 -46.04 36.41 8.63
C ALA A 170 -44.90 37.44 8.37
N ALA A 171 -44.06 37.06 7.38
CA ALA A 171 -43.78 37.71 6.07
C ALA A 171 -43.11 39.10 5.92
N GLY A 172 -42.19 39.18 4.93
CA GLY A 172 -41.61 40.39 4.32
C GLY A 172 -40.88 40.10 2.99
N GLU A 173 -40.99 40.97 1.99
CA GLU A 173 -40.64 40.76 0.56
C GLU A 173 -39.12 41.01 0.25
N THR A 174 -38.48 40.47 -0.81
CA THR A 174 -38.59 40.91 -2.22
C THR A 174 -37.67 40.14 -3.23
N SER A 175 -38.12 39.94 -4.49
CA SER A 175 -37.39 39.99 -5.81
C SER A 175 -36.04 39.24 -6.06
N THR A 176 -35.69 38.61 -7.21
CA THR A 176 -36.33 38.45 -8.56
C THR A 176 -35.68 37.35 -9.46
N SER A 177 -36.49 36.47 -10.08
CA SER A 177 -36.26 35.76 -11.40
C SER A 177 -35.03 34.81 -11.60
N ARG A 178 -35.01 33.78 -12.47
CA ARG A 178 -35.90 33.30 -13.56
C ARG A 178 -36.02 31.75 -13.58
N GLN A 179 -37.08 31.22 -14.22
CA GLN A 179 -37.15 29.87 -14.83
C GLN A 179 -37.37 29.98 -16.37
N PRO A 180 -37.23 28.88 -17.14
CA PRO A 180 -38.40 28.03 -17.52
C PRO A 180 -38.14 26.53 -17.24
N GLN A 181 -39.09 25.70 -16.76
CA GLN A 181 -40.47 25.35 -17.18
C GLN A 181 -40.60 24.21 -18.22
N ASN A 182 -41.06 23.05 -17.74
CA ASN A 182 -42.07 22.11 -18.29
C ASN A 182 -42.15 20.93 -17.29
N SER A 183 -43.27 20.40 -16.78
CA SER A 183 -44.68 20.31 -17.21
C SER A 183 -44.88 19.52 -18.52
N ASP A 184 -45.84 18.60 -18.65
CA ASP A 184 -46.81 18.03 -17.69
C ASP A 184 -47.20 16.62 -18.19
N TYR A 185 -47.72 15.73 -17.33
CA TYR A 185 -48.63 14.59 -17.63
C TYR A 185 -48.60 13.52 -16.53
N GLY A 186 -49.78 13.21 -16.00
CA GLY A 186 -50.12 11.87 -15.47
C GLY A 186 -51.53 11.50 -15.92
N VAL A 187 -51.93 10.22 -15.80
CA VAL A 187 -53.34 9.78 -15.64
C VAL A 187 -53.43 8.26 -15.37
N SER A 188 -54.35 7.91 -14.46
CA SER A 188 -54.97 6.59 -14.18
C SER A 188 -54.14 5.30 -14.10
N SER A 189 -54.20 4.68 -12.92
CA SER A 189 -54.16 3.23 -12.70
C SER A 189 -55.29 2.45 -13.41
N ASP A 190 -55.13 1.14 -13.57
CA ASP A 190 -56.14 0.14 -13.15
C ASP A 190 -55.50 -1.27 -13.02
N ASP A 191 -56.03 -2.06 -12.08
CA ASP A 191 -55.69 -3.44 -11.66
C ASP A 191 -57.05 -4.22 -11.60
N PRO A 192 -57.19 -5.58 -11.61
CA PRO A 192 -56.27 -6.59 -11.07
C PRO A 192 -56.13 -7.95 -11.81
N GLY A 193 -55.16 -8.78 -11.38
CA GLY A 193 -55.11 -10.21 -11.73
C GLY A 193 -53.94 -11.02 -11.15
N SER A 194 -54.14 -11.68 -9.99
CA SER A 194 -53.25 -12.72 -9.41
C SER A 194 -53.78 -14.14 -9.76
N PRO A 195 -53.07 -15.29 -9.55
CA PRO A 195 -52.03 -15.56 -8.54
C PRO A 195 -50.79 -16.42 -8.94
N GLU A 196 -49.85 -16.51 -8.00
CA GLU A 196 -48.87 -17.60 -7.68
C GLU A 196 -48.36 -18.58 -8.78
N SER A 197 -47.03 -18.68 -8.97
CA SER A 197 -46.21 -19.81 -8.42
C SER A 197 -44.73 -19.91 -8.89
N VAL A 198 -43.81 -19.88 -7.91
CA VAL A 198 -42.66 -20.79 -7.65
C VAL A 198 -41.85 -21.46 -8.81
N ARG A 199 -40.53 -21.15 -8.89
CA ARG A 199 -39.38 -21.89 -9.53
C ARG A 199 -39.44 -22.04 -11.08
N ALA A 200 -38.38 -21.84 -11.87
CA ALA A 200 -36.98 -22.22 -11.68
C ALA A 200 -36.04 -21.50 -12.68
N TYR A 201 -34.74 -21.37 -12.36
CA TYR A 201 -33.72 -20.95 -13.33
C TYR A 201 -33.35 -22.10 -14.28
N GLY A 202 -33.99 -22.13 -15.45
CA GLY A 202 -33.58 -22.95 -16.60
C GLY A 202 -32.94 -22.08 -17.68
N GLN A 203 -31.87 -22.59 -18.32
CA GLN A 203 -31.30 -21.92 -19.49
C GLN A 203 -32.32 -21.85 -20.64
N ASN A 204 -32.36 -20.73 -21.36
CA ASN A 204 -32.87 -20.68 -22.73
C ASN A 204 -32.19 -19.57 -23.52
N SER A 205 -31.94 -19.83 -24.79
CA SER A 205 -31.26 -18.92 -25.72
C SER A 205 -32.18 -17.81 -26.20
N TYR A 206 -31.71 -16.57 -26.22
CA TYR A 206 -32.41 -15.48 -26.89
C TYR A 206 -31.94 -15.31 -28.34
N SER A 207 -32.81 -15.70 -29.28
CA SER A 207 -32.68 -15.36 -30.70
C SER A 207 -33.69 -14.27 -31.07
N GLY A 208 -33.24 -13.23 -31.77
CA GLY A 208 -34.12 -12.32 -32.53
C GLY A 208 -34.91 -11.31 -31.70
N LEU A 209 -34.31 -10.14 -31.48
CA LEU A 209 -35.05 -8.91 -31.19
C LEU A 209 -34.34 -7.75 -31.88
N GLU A 210 -34.78 -7.41 -33.10
CA GLU A 210 -34.22 -6.33 -33.89
C GLU A 210 -34.60 -4.98 -33.28
N LEU A 211 -33.62 -4.25 -32.73
CA LEU A 211 -33.80 -2.86 -32.34
C LEU A 211 -33.68 -1.96 -33.58
N PRO A 212 -34.54 -0.93 -33.73
CA PRO A 212 -34.56 -0.11 -34.93
C PRO A 212 -33.30 0.75 -35.05
N HIS A 213 -32.51 0.50 -36.09
CA HIS A 213 -31.25 1.18 -36.35
C HIS A 213 -31.48 2.65 -36.82
N GLN A 214 -31.62 3.58 -35.88
CA GLN A 214 -31.48 5.00 -36.18
C GLN A 214 -30.00 5.35 -36.34
N GLY A 215 -29.64 5.84 -37.53
CA GLY A 215 -28.25 6.08 -37.93
C GLY A 215 -27.59 7.30 -37.27
N GLY A 216 -27.29 7.19 -35.98
CA GLY A 216 -26.25 7.99 -35.35
C GLY A 216 -24.88 7.40 -35.69
N SER A 217 -24.12 8.06 -36.55
CA SER A 217 -22.72 7.66 -36.81
C SER A 217 -21.90 7.74 -35.52
N ALA A 218 -21.12 6.70 -35.23
CA ALA A 218 -20.02 6.84 -34.28
C ALA A 218 -19.08 7.96 -34.77
N PRO A 219 -18.53 8.81 -33.88
CA PRO A 219 -17.56 9.83 -34.29
C PRO A 219 -16.36 9.16 -34.94
N SER A 220 -15.93 9.68 -36.09
CA SER A 220 -14.71 9.19 -36.72
C SER A 220 -13.49 9.51 -35.86
N VAL A 221 -12.45 8.66 -35.88
CA VAL A 221 -11.17 8.90 -35.19
C VAL A 221 -10.60 10.30 -35.48
N SER A 222 -10.90 10.86 -36.65
CA SER A 222 -10.56 12.23 -37.05
C SER A 222 -11.16 13.36 -36.19
N GLN A 223 -12.19 13.10 -35.39
CA GLN A 223 -12.79 14.08 -34.47
C GLN A 223 -12.13 14.09 -33.09
N ALA A 224 -11.43 13.02 -32.72
CA ALA A 224 -10.56 12.98 -31.53
C ALA A 224 -9.19 13.63 -31.76
N LEU A 225 -8.88 14.03 -33.01
CA LEU A 225 -7.63 14.71 -33.40
C LEU A 225 -7.73 16.25 -33.38
N ALA A 226 -8.76 16.80 -32.75
CA ALA A 226 -8.71 18.17 -32.26
C ALA A 226 -7.80 18.20 -31.02
N VAL A 227 -6.51 18.50 -31.21
CA VAL A 227 -5.57 18.74 -30.11
C VAL A 227 -6.15 19.86 -29.26
N ASP A 228 -6.49 19.57 -28.01
CA ASP A 228 -7.07 20.54 -27.11
C ASP A 228 -5.96 21.30 -26.37
N ASP A 229 -5.82 22.59 -26.68
CA ASP A 229 -4.93 23.52 -25.98
C ASP A 229 -5.25 23.63 -24.47
N SER A 230 -6.38 23.10 -23.98
CA SER A 230 -6.69 23.00 -22.55
C SER A 230 -5.69 22.15 -21.74
N LEU A 231 -4.96 21.24 -22.41
CA LEU A 231 -3.88 20.43 -21.83
C LEU A 231 -2.55 21.19 -21.70
N ALA A 232 -2.50 22.49 -22.00
CA ALA A 232 -1.38 23.35 -21.63
C ALA A 232 -1.11 23.27 -20.10
N PRO A 233 0.16 23.38 -19.65
CA PRO A 233 0.48 23.30 -18.22
C PRO A 233 -0.21 24.43 -17.46
N GLN A 234 -1.25 24.09 -16.70
CA GLN A 234 -2.01 25.08 -15.93
C GLN A 234 -1.17 25.57 -14.76
N ALA A 235 -1.15 26.89 -14.57
CA ALA A 235 -0.48 27.49 -13.42
C ALA A 235 -1.27 27.19 -12.15
N LEU A 236 -0.56 26.80 -11.07
CA LEU A 236 -1.12 26.50 -9.76
C LEU A 236 -2.20 27.51 -9.34
N SER A 237 -3.42 27.04 -9.06
CA SER A 237 -4.48 27.82 -8.41
C SER A 237 -4.00 28.29 -7.03
N PRO A 238 -3.69 29.60 -6.83
CA PRO A 238 -2.80 30.05 -5.76
C PRO A 238 -3.55 30.30 -4.44
N THR A 239 -4.56 29.48 -4.13
CA THR A 239 -5.56 29.76 -3.09
C THR A 239 -5.67 28.71 -1.99
N ALA A 240 -5.07 27.52 -2.14
CA ALA A 240 -5.02 26.51 -1.08
C ALA A 240 -3.96 26.90 -0.03
N ALA A 241 -4.39 27.45 1.11
CA ALA A 241 -3.51 27.92 2.18
C ALA A 241 -2.75 26.77 2.87
N GLN A 242 -1.47 26.61 2.53
CA GLN A 242 -0.60 25.56 3.07
C GLN A 242 -0.31 25.74 4.57
N LEU A 243 0.17 24.68 5.21
CA LEU A 243 0.69 24.73 6.58
C LEU A 243 1.86 25.72 6.67
N THR A 244 1.82 26.61 7.65
CA THR A 244 2.94 27.48 8.01
C THR A 244 3.83 26.80 9.05
N SER A 245 5.08 27.23 9.15
CA SER A 245 6.02 26.85 10.21
C SER A 245 5.44 27.01 11.63
N ALA A 246 4.60 28.03 11.86
CA ALA A 246 3.88 28.21 13.13
C ALA A 246 2.72 27.22 13.33
N ASP A 247 2.02 26.80 12.27
CA ASP A 247 1.04 25.70 12.33
C ASP A 247 1.74 24.38 12.71
N VAL A 248 2.96 24.16 12.22
CA VAL A 248 3.78 22.97 12.47
C VAL A 248 4.27 22.94 13.92
N GLU A 249 4.86 24.03 14.43
CA GLU A 249 5.26 24.19 15.84
C GLU A 249 4.09 23.88 16.79
N LEU A 250 2.89 24.41 16.46
CA LEU A 250 1.67 24.20 17.24
C LEU A 250 1.16 22.75 17.15
N LEU A 251 1.20 22.10 15.98
CA LEU A 251 0.83 20.69 15.82
C LEU A 251 1.74 19.76 16.64
N LEU A 252 3.05 19.97 16.59
CA LEU A 252 4.04 19.16 17.31
C LEU A 252 3.88 19.32 18.83
N SER A 253 3.76 20.57 19.30
CA SER A 253 3.59 20.87 20.74
C SER A 253 2.25 20.34 21.29
N ARG A 254 1.16 20.44 20.51
CA ARG A 254 -0.15 19.85 20.84
C ARG A 254 -0.12 18.32 20.89
N ALA A 255 0.63 17.68 20.00
CA ALA A 255 0.73 16.23 19.94
C ALA A 255 1.38 15.67 21.22
N SER A 256 2.51 16.23 21.66
CA SER A 256 3.18 15.75 22.87
C SER A 256 2.28 15.87 24.12
N GLN A 257 1.57 17.00 24.25
CA GLN A 257 0.64 17.21 25.37
C GLN A 257 -0.69 16.43 25.27
N ALA A 258 -0.90 15.63 24.21
CA ALA A 258 -2.17 14.93 24.00
C ALA A 258 -2.38 13.73 24.95
N THR A 259 -1.33 13.07 25.44
CA THR A 259 -1.41 11.91 26.36
C THR A 259 -0.37 12.01 27.48
N ALA A 260 -0.39 11.11 28.46
CA ALA A 260 0.59 11.07 29.55
C ALA A 260 1.88 10.30 29.21
N SER A 261 2.08 9.94 27.94
CA SER A 261 3.28 9.29 27.42
C SER A 261 4.36 10.33 27.07
N GLU A 262 5.64 9.91 27.12
CA GLU A 262 6.81 10.72 26.73
C GLU A 262 7.78 9.91 25.83
N ASP A 263 7.29 8.83 25.20
CA ASP A 263 8.03 7.85 24.40
C ASP A 263 7.65 7.85 22.89
N ALA A 264 7.00 8.91 22.40
CA ALA A 264 6.63 9.05 20.98
C ALA A 264 7.63 9.87 20.15
N ILE A 265 7.53 9.70 18.83
CA ILE A 265 8.01 10.65 17.82
C ILE A 265 6.81 11.14 17.01
N ILE A 266 6.76 12.46 16.79
CA ILE A 266 5.73 13.12 16.00
C ILE A 266 6.40 13.79 14.79
N ALA A 267 5.88 13.56 13.59
CA ALA A 267 6.34 14.20 12.36
C ALA A 267 5.17 14.86 11.60
N VAL A 268 5.41 16.04 11.03
CA VAL A 268 4.46 16.74 10.14
C VAL A 268 5.09 16.88 8.75
N VAL A 269 4.31 16.57 7.72
CA VAL A 269 4.70 16.68 6.31
C VAL A 269 3.67 17.47 5.51
N ASP A 270 4.10 18.10 4.42
CA ASP A 270 3.17 18.64 3.41
C ASP A 270 2.57 17.53 2.53
N ARG A 271 1.66 17.92 1.64
CA ARG A 271 0.96 17.02 0.71
C ARG A 271 1.89 16.25 -0.25
N ASN A 272 3.13 16.69 -0.44
CA ASN A 272 4.13 15.98 -1.24
C ASN A 272 5.01 15.03 -0.41
N GLY A 273 4.81 14.98 0.92
CA GLY A 273 5.63 14.20 1.83
C GLY A 273 6.96 14.87 2.21
N ARG A 274 7.10 16.18 1.98
CA ARG A 274 8.25 16.97 2.47
C ARG A 274 8.15 17.15 3.97
N ILE A 275 9.24 16.91 4.70
CA ILE A 275 9.28 17.07 6.15
C ILE A 275 9.26 18.55 6.51
N LEU A 276 8.27 18.96 7.32
CA LEU A 276 8.07 20.34 7.77
C LEU A 276 8.54 20.57 9.21
N GLY A 277 8.48 19.54 10.05
CA GLY A 277 8.95 19.54 11.43
C GLY A 277 8.79 18.17 12.09
N VAL A 278 9.59 17.91 13.11
CA VAL A 278 9.61 16.65 13.87
C VAL A 278 9.88 16.96 15.35
N ARG A 279 9.12 16.35 16.26
CA ARG A 279 9.39 16.32 17.70
C ARG A 279 9.72 14.89 18.13
N ALA A 280 10.75 14.73 18.95
CA ALA A 280 11.04 13.48 19.64
C ALA A 280 10.94 13.74 21.15
N GLU A 281 10.13 12.93 21.84
CA GLU A 281 9.85 13.12 23.27
C GLU A 281 11.00 12.64 24.16
N GLN A 282 10.96 12.95 25.46
CA GLN A 282 12.14 12.84 26.31
C GLN A 282 12.64 11.40 26.48
N ASP A 283 11.77 10.40 26.63
CA ASP A 283 12.21 9.00 26.75
C ASP A 283 12.81 8.49 25.43
N VAL A 284 12.40 9.03 24.28
CA VAL A 284 13.03 8.73 22.97
C VAL A 284 14.43 9.34 22.90
N LEU A 285 14.58 10.61 23.30
CA LEU A 285 15.87 11.30 23.30
C LEU A 285 16.87 10.68 24.30
N ASP A 286 16.38 10.21 25.46
CA ASP A 286 17.19 9.49 26.44
C ASP A 286 17.56 8.08 25.92
N ASN A 287 16.64 7.36 25.28
CA ASN A 287 16.92 6.04 24.68
C ASN A 287 17.96 6.09 23.56
N PHE A 288 17.85 7.07 22.65
CA PHE A 288 18.79 7.26 21.54
C PHE A 288 19.95 8.22 21.85
N SER A 289 20.21 8.50 23.13
CA SER A 289 21.23 9.47 23.57
C SER A 289 22.64 9.13 23.06
N GLY A 290 23.15 9.94 22.13
CA GLY A 290 24.45 9.72 21.46
C GLY A 290 24.43 8.68 20.33
N ASN A 291 23.24 8.33 19.84
CA ASN A 291 23.01 7.41 18.72
C ASN A 291 22.15 8.08 17.62
N ASP A 292 22.66 9.17 17.05
CA ASP A 292 21.99 9.99 16.03
C ASP A 292 21.47 9.16 14.84
N ALA A 293 22.20 8.11 14.45
CA ALA A 293 21.79 7.20 13.37
C ALA A 293 20.60 6.30 13.74
N GLY A 294 20.48 5.91 15.02
CA GLY A 294 19.29 5.25 15.58
C GLY A 294 18.10 6.20 15.66
N LEU A 295 18.34 7.43 16.13
CA LEU A 295 17.30 8.47 16.20
C LEU A 295 16.75 8.83 14.80
N VAL A 296 17.60 8.99 13.79
CA VAL A 296 17.19 9.18 12.38
C VAL A 296 16.28 8.05 11.91
N PHE A 297 16.68 6.79 12.15
CA PHE A 297 15.89 5.62 11.76
C PHE A 297 14.53 5.57 12.47
N ALA A 298 14.49 5.90 13.77
CA ALA A 298 13.26 6.01 14.53
C ALA A 298 12.35 7.14 14.00
N ILE A 299 12.91 8.31 13.69
CA ILE A 299 12.18 9.47 13.13
C ILE A 299 11.54 9.15 11.78
N ASP A 300 12.26 8.45 10.89
CA ASP A 300 11.69 8.00 9.61
C ASP A 300 10.43 7.13 9.79
N GLY A 301 10.24 6.54 10.98
CA GLY A 301 9.04 5.79 11.34
C GLY A 301 7.78 6.68 11.46
N ALA A 302 7.90 7.82 12.13
CA ALA A 302 6.85 8.83 12.20
C ALA A 302 6.62 9.51 10.84
N VAL A 303 7.70 9.80 10.10
CA VAL A 303 7.63 10.40 8.75
C VAL A 303 6.87 9.49 7.78
N ALA A 304 7.10 8.18 7.80
CA ALA A 304 6.38 7.24 6.93
C ALA A 304 4.86 7.23 7.20
N LYS A 305 4.43 7.36 8.47
CA LYS A 305 3.01 7.52 8.83
C LYS A 305 2.44 8.86 8.36
N ALA A 306 3.17 9.95 8.57
CA ALA A 306 2.77 11.28 8.11
C ALA A 306 2.61 11.33 6.59
N ARG A 307 3.55 10.74 5.85
CA ARG A 307 3.51 10.54 4.39
C ARG A 307 2.32 9.72 3.94
N THR A 308 2.03 8.61 4.61
CA THR A 308 0.88 7.77 4.23
C THR A 308 -0.43 8.55 4.27
N ALA A 309 -0.64 9.33 5.34
CA ALA A 309 -1.77 10.24 5.43
C ALA A 309 -1.77 11.31 4.32
N ALA A 310 -0.67 12.07 4.19
CA ALA A 310 -0.57 13.20 3.27
C ALA A 310 -0.66 12.80 1.78
N MET A 311 -0.15 11.62 1.43
CA MET A 311 0.05 11.22 0.04
C MET A 311 -1.08 10.33 -0.51
N PHE A 312 -1.81 9.60 0.34
CA PHE A 312 -2.95 8.75 -0.06
C PHE A 312 -4.29 9.45 0.06
N SER A 313 -4.46 10.35 1.03
CA SER A 313 -5.70 11.12 1.15
C SER A 313 -5.92 12.02 -0.08
N ASN A 314 -7.15 12.48 -0.27
CA ASN A 314 -7.52 13.42 -1.33
C ASN A 314 -8.46 14.50 -0.78
N GLY A 315 -8.33 15.72 -1.29
CA GLY A 315 -8.96 16.92 -0.76
C GLY A 315 -8.75 18.11 -1.67
N GLU A 316 -9.84 18.79 -2.00
CA GLU A 316 -9.94 20.01 -2.81
C GLU A 316 -11.14 20.81 -2.27
N PHE A 317 -11.24 22.07 -2.68
CA PHE A 317 -12.30 22.99 -2.27
C PHE A 317 -13.71 22.38 -2.46
N GLY A 318 -14.47 22.23 -1.37
CA GLY A 318 -15.79 21.58 -1.31
C GLY A 318 -15.84 20.09 -1.68
N GLY A 319 -14.68 19.41 -1.78
CA GLY A 319 -14.53 18.22 -2.63
C GLY A 319 -14.13 16.90 -1.95
N SER A 320 -13.93 16.84 -0.64
CA SER A 320 -13.66 15.56 0.05
C SER A 320 -14.46 15.37 1.33
N GLY A 321 -15.38 14.41 1.29
CA GLY A 321 -16.16 14.02 2.45
C GLY A 321 -15.48 13.00 3.39
N ALA A 322 -14.31 12.45 3.07
CA ALA A 322 -13.66 11.41 3.88
C ALA A 322 -12.13 11.38 3.75
N ALA A 323 -11.45 11.32 4.90
CA ALA A 323 -10.03 11.08 5.00
C ALA A 323 -9.65 9.63 4.64
N LEU A 324 -8.48 9.45 4.01
CA LEU A 324 -7.76 8.16 4.00
C LEU A 324 -6.58 8.26 4.96
N THR A 325 -6.54 7.40 5.97
CA THR A 325 -5.48 7.36 6.98
C THR A 325 -4.50 6.21 6.71
N SER A 326 -3.40 6.17 7.45
CA SER A 326 -2.53 4.98 7.59
C SER A 326 -3.31 3.67 7.86
N ARG A 327 -4.35 3.72 8.70
CA ARG A 327 -5.26 2.58 8.95
C ARG A 327 -6.05 2.20 7.69
N THR A 328 -6.62 3.19 7.00
CA THR A 328 -7.37 2.93 5.76
C THR A 328 -6.47 2.33 4.69
N VAL A 329 -5.22 2.80 4.58
CA VAL A 329 -4.22 2.20 3.66
C VAL A 329 -3.89 0.76 4.08
N ARG A 330 -3.74 0.43 5.37
CA ARG A 330 -3.52 -0.98 5.79
C ARG A 330 -4.69 -1.90 5.51
N PHE A 331 -5.92 -1.40 5.68
CA PHE A 331 -7.14 -2.12 5.34
C PHE A 331 -7.25 -2.34 3.82
N LEU A 332 -6.57 -1.50 3.02
CA LEU A 332 -6.49 -1.58 1.57
C LEU A 332 -5.19 -2.22 1.01
N SER A 333 -4.15 -2.46 1.82
CA SER A 333 -2.88 -3.07 1.37
C SER A 333 -2.82 -4.56 1.62
N GLN A 334 -3.15 -4.99 2.85
CA GLN A 334 -3.15 -6.40 3.30
C GLN A 334 -1.91 -7.15 2.80
N SER A 335 -0.76 -6.50 2.87
CA SER A 335 0.52 -7.05 2.45
C SER A 335 0.93 -8.21 3.36
N THR A 336 1.76 -9.12 2.85
CA THR A 336 2.50 -10.03 3.73
C THR A 336 3.78 -9.34 4.13
N ILE A 337 3.95 -9.12 5.43
CA ILE A 337 5.07 -8.38 6.02
C ILE A 337 5.75 -9.32 7.01
N THR A 338 6.99 -9.68 6.73
CA THR A 338 7.76 -10.58 7.60
C THR A 338 8.33 -9.84 8.81
N GLN A 339 8.54 -10.57 9.89
CA GLN A 339 9.28 -10.09 11.05
C GLN A 339 10.68 -9.58 10.66
N ARG A 340 11.31 -10.19 9.64
CA ARG A 340 12.65 -9.82 9.15
C ARG A 340 12.70 -8.46 8.44
N GLU A 341 11.59 -8.03 7.85
CA GLU A 341 11.47 -6.71 7.22
C GLU A 341 11.24 -5.60 8.27
N VAL A 342 10.40 -5.86 9.27
CA VAL A 342 10.13 -4.89 10.36
C VAL A 342 11.31 -4.74 11.32
N GLN A 343 11.93 -5.85 11.73
CA GLN A 343 13.13 -5.87 12.58
C GLN A 343 14.41 -5.67 11.73
N SER A 344 14.47 -4.55 11.00
CA SER A 344 15.63 -4.21 10.18
C SER A 344 15.77 -2.70 9.96
N ASN A 345 16.94 -2.24 9.54
CA ASN A 345 17.25 -0.82 9.33
C ASN A 345 17.95 -0.65 7.96
N PRO A 346 17.47 0.26 7.08
CA PRO A 346 18.02 0.40 5.72
C PRO A 346 19.39 1.07 5.70
N ASN A 347 19.74 1.81 6.76
CA ASN A 347 20.96 2.60 6.86
C ASN A 347 22.20 1.77 7.28
N VAL A 348 22.07 0.44 7.35
CA VAL A 348 23.16 -0.49 7.71
C VAL A 348 23.96 -0.86 6.45
N ASP A 349 24.99 -0.08 6.13
CA ASP A 349 25.84 -0.28 4.94
C ASP A 349 26.80 -1.49 5.04
N GLY A 350 27.13 -1.93 6.26
CA GLY A 350 28.16 -2.94 6.53
C GLY A 350 29.58 -2.55 6.09
N GLY A 351 29.80 -1.33 5.62
CA GLY A 351 31.03 -0.87 4.98
C GLY A 351 31.42 -1.60 3.68
N SER A 352 30.55 -2.46 3.12
CA SER A 352 30.72 -3.08 1.79
C SER A 352 29.52 -3.95 1.39
N ALA A 353 29.21 -4.03 0.09
CA ALA A 353 28.26 -4.96 -0.54
C ALA A 353 28.22 -6.37 0.09
N ALA A 354 29.38 -7.00 0.26
CA ALA A 354 29.48 -8.36 0.80
C ALA A 354 29.12 -8.46 2.30
N ALA A 355 29.30 -7.38 3.06
CA ALA A 355 28.88 -7.29 4.45
C ALA A 355 27.40 -6.89 4.57
N ALA A 356 26.90 -6.00 3.71
CA ALA A 356 25.48 -5.69 3.57
C ALA A 356 24.65 -6.94 3.24
N ALA A 357 25.07 -7.71 2.24
CA ALA A 357 24.46 -8.98 1.86
C ALA A 357 24.55 -10.06 2.96
N ALA A 358 25.57 -10.00 3.82
CA ALA A 358 25.71 -10.88 4.99
C ALA A 358 25.03 -10.35 6.26
N SER A 359 24.40 -9.16 6.21
CA SER A 359 23.81 -8.52 7.38
C SER A 359 22.45 -9.11 7.73
N THR A 360 22.26 -9.46 9.00
CA THR A 360 20.96 -9.83 9.59
C THR A 360 20.17 -8.62 10.09
N LEU A 361 20.75 -7.41 10.03
CA LEU A 361 20.15 -6.16 10.52
C LEU A 361 19.76 -5.21 9.38
N ARG A 362 20.39 -5.32 8.20
CA ARG A 362 20.02 -4.51 7.03
C ARG A 362 18.65 -4.93 6.49
N GLY A 363 17.83 -3.98 6.09
CA GLY A 363 16.55 -4.22 5.42
C GLY A 363 15.63 -3.01 5.42
N PRO A 364 14.37 -3.16 4.98
CA PRO A 364 13.49 -2.01 4.75
C PRO A 364 13.08 -1.28 6.03
N GLY A 365 12.98 -1.98 7.15
CA GLY A 365 12.48 -1.42 8.42
C GLY A 365 11.02 -0.95 8.34
N PHE A 366 10.16 -1.69 7.62
CA PHE A 366 8.79 -1.23 7.34
C PHE A 366 8.01 -0.89 8.62
N VAL A 367 7.22 0.19 8.54
CA VAL A 367 6.32 0.62 9.62
C VAL A 367 4.95 -0.01 9.35
N ALA A 368 4.88 -1.34 9.50
CA ALA A 368 3.72 -2.15 9.16
C ALA A 368 3.55 -3.29 10.19
N PRO A 369 2.31 -3.77 10.40
CA PRO A 369 2.08 -4.93 11.26
C PRO A 369 2.59 -6.20 10.56
N ILE A 370 3.39 -6.98 11.29
CA ILE A 370 3.89 -8.29 10.86
C ILE A 370 2.70 -9.21 10.56
N GLY A 371 2.83 -10.14 9.61
CA GLY A 371 1.84 -11.18 9.35
C GLY A 371 1.65 -11.55 7.88
N VAL A 372 0.87 -12.61 7.64
CA VAL A 372 0.45 -13.06 6.31
C VAL A 372 -0.91 -12.44 5.97
N GLY A 373 -0.90 -11.40 5.13
CA GLY A 373 -2.12 -10.74 4.63
C GLY A 373 -2.78 -11.49 3.47
N GLY A 374 -3.17 -10.75 2.41
CA GLY A 374 -3.70 -11.28 1.16
C GLY A 374 -5.23 -11.50 1.12
N HIS A 375 -5.99 -10.92 2.04
CA HIS A 375 -7.44 -11.11 2.19
C HIS A 375 -8.20 -9.79 2.29
N PHE A 376 -9.41 -9.72 1.72
CA PHE A 376 -10.32 -8.57 1.87
C PHE A 376 -11.78 -9.03 2.03
N PRO A 377 -12.43 -8.82 3.21
CA PRO A 377 -11.91 -8.14 4.40
C PRO A 377 -10.73 -8.88 5.08
N PRO A 378 -9.99 -8.20 5.99
CA PRO A 378 -8.89 -8.81 6.74
C PRO A 378 -9.36 -10.02 7.56
N GLU A 379 -8.45 -10.97 7.78
CA GLU A 379 -8.66 -12.20 8.59
C GLU A 379 -9.78 -13.16 8.10
N ILE A 380 -10.53 -12.80 7.05
CA ILE A 380 -11.57 -13.67 6.49
C ILE A 380 -10.93 -14.64 5.48
N VAL A 381 -10.94 -15.92 5.83
CA VAL A 381 -10.40 -17.01 5.00
C VAL A 381 -11.09 -17.12 3.64
N ASN A 382 -10.31 -17.43 2.60
CA ASN A 382 -10.72 -17.62 1.20
C ASN A 382 -11.47 -16.42 0.55
N THR A 383 -11.08 -15.19 0.89
CA THR A 383 -11.54 -13.97 0.20
C THR A 383 -10.67 -13.61 -1.01
N PRO A 384 -11.16 -12.78 -1.97
CA PRO A 384 -10.30 -12.13 -2.96
C PRO A 384 -9.24 -11.24 -2.28
N PRO A 385 -8.07 -11.02 -2.91
CA PRO A 385 -7.02 -10.20 -2.35
C PRO A 385 -7.21 -8.70 -2.70
N VAL A 386 -6.65 -7.80 -1.89
CA VAL A 386 -7.00 -6.36 -1.87
C VAL A 386 -6.16 -5.48 -2.81
N ASP A 387 -6.65 -4.30 -3.21
CA ASP A 387 -6.08 -3.50 -4.30
C ASP A 387 -4.63 -3.00 -4.15
N LEU A 388 -4.12 -2.71 -2.94
CA LEU A 388 -2.78 -2.09 -2.72
C LEU A 388 -1.71 -3.03 -2.15
N PHE A 389 -1.66 -4.28 -2.60
CA PHE A 389 -0.66 -5.27 -2.15
C PHE A 389 0.79 -4.78 -2.33
N ALA A 390 1.60 -4.91 -1.26
CA ALA A 390 3.00 -4.49 -1.14
C ALA A 390 3.26 -2.98 -1.35
N ILE A 391 2.29 -2.12 -1.02
CA ILE A 391 2.43 -0.65 -1.11
C ILE A 391 3.57 -0.08 -0.24
N GLU A 392 3.92 -0.79 0.83
CA GLU A 392 4.97 -0.46 1.80
C GLU A 392 6.35 -0.31 1.14
N HIS A 393 6.57 -0.98 0.00
CA HIS A 393 7.81 -0.94 -0.78
C HIS A 393 7.99 0.39 -1.54
N THR A 394 6.91 1.14 -1.77
CA THR A 394 6.86 2.32 -2.66
C THR A 394 7.21 3.62 -1.95
N ASN A 395 7.49 4.67 -2.73
CA ASN A 395 7.89 6.01 -2.26
C ASN A 395 9.13 5.96 -1.31
N ARG A 396 10.03 5.01 -1.61
CA ARG A 396 11.38 4.87 -1.03
C ARG A 396 12.48 5.34 -1.99
N ASP A 397 12.05 5.95 -3.10
CA ASP A 397 12.86 6.56 -4.14
C ASP A 397 13.52 7.87 -3.67
N SER A 398 14.53 8.34 -4.41
CA SER A 398 15.47 9.35 -3.93
C SER A 398 16.12 10.14 -5.08
N ASN A 399 16.70 11.30 -4.77
CA ASN A 399 17.63 12.01 -5.64
C ASN A 399 18.99 11.27 -5.81
N LEU A 400 19.26 10.26 -4.97
CA LEU A 400 20.48 9.45 -4.95
C LEU A 400 20.11 7.95 -5.04
N HIS A 401 20.44 7.31 -6.17
CA HIS A 401 20.24 5.88 -6.39
C HIS A 401 21.44 5.07 -5.83
N PRO A 402 21.22 3.90 -5.19
CA PRO A 402 22.22 3.14 -4.44
C PRO A 402 23.18 2.30 -5.31
N GLY A 403 23.74 2.93 -6.35
CA GLY A 403 24.85 2.40 -7.14
C GLY A 403 24.67 1.02 -7.79
N ASP A 404 25.79 0.35 -8.00
CA ASP A 404 25.85 -1.02 -8.50
C ASP A 404 25.58 -2.03 -7.39
N ASP A 405 25.99 -1.73 -6.15
CA ASP A 405 25.95 -2.67 -5.03
C ASP A 405 24.60 -2.76 -4.29
N GLY A 406 23.69 -1.80 -4.51
CA GLY A 406 22.36 -1.75 -3.89
C GLY A 406 22.34 -1.18 -2.47
N VAL A 407 23.40 -0.48 -2.05
CA VAL A 407 23.61 0.05 -0.70
C VAL A 407 24.03 1.51 -0.73
N LYS A 408 23.11 2.43 -0.37
CA LYS A 408 23.48 3.84 -0.14
C LYS A 408 24.64 3.94 0.87
N GLY A 409 25.72 4.65 0.52
CA GLY A 409 26.78 4.92 1.48
C GLY A 409 28.14 5.34 0.91
N PRO A 410 28.94 6.08 1.70
CA PRO A 410 30.26 6.56 1.30
C PRO A 410 31.34 5.45 1.30
N ALA A 411 30.99 4.20 1.64
CA ALA A 411 31.92 3.10 1.84
C ALA A 411 32.47 2.52 0.53
N ILE A 412 31.65 2.46 -0.52
CA ILE A 412 32.06 2.03 -1.87
C ILE A 412 32.06 3.23 -2.84
N GLY A 413 31.09 4.15 -2.73
CA GLY A 413 31.10 5.41 -3.46
C GLY A 413 30.67 5.30 -4.92
N ASP A 414 29.85 4.31 -5.23
CA ASP A 414 29.15 4.08 -6.50
C ASP A 414 27.73 4.68 -6.53
N ASP A 415 27.27 5.29 -5.42
CA ASP A 415 26.03 6.08 -5.34
C ASP A 415 25.86 7.07 -6.52
N ILE A 416 24.71 6.97 -7.21
CA ILE A 416 24.41 7.72 -8.43
C ILE A 416 23.51 8.91 -8.11
N LEU A 417 24.01 10.13 -8.26
CA LEU A 417 23.19 11.34 -8.24
C LEU A 417 22.34 11.40 -9.53
N LEU A 418 21.01 11.43 -9.37
CA LEU A 418 20.07 11.48 -10.48
C LEU A 418 19.97 12.89 -11.09
N ARG A 419 19.41 13.01 -12.31
CA ARG A 419 19.12 14.31 -12.94
C ARG A 419 18.16 15.14 -12.07
N THR A 420 18.38 16.46 -12.10
CA THR A 420 17.69 17.45 -11.25
C THR A 420 17.12 18.57 -12.11
N SER A 421 15.86 18.96 -11.88
CA SER A 421 15.19 20.10 -12.52
C SER A 421 15.54 21.46 -11.89
N GLY A 422 16.42 21.47 -10.88
CA GLY A 422 16.95 22.68 -10.24
C GLY A 422 16.95 22.55 -8.73
N VAL A 423 16.99 23.70 -8.05
CA VAL A 423 16.70 23.83 -6.62
C VAL A 423 15.50 24.74 -6.42
N ASP A 424 14.77 24.55 -5.34
CA ASP A 424 13.60 25.38 -5.01
C ASP A 424 13.97 26.66 -4.23
N ALA A 425 12.95 27.41 -3.78
CA ALA A 425 13.11 28.69 -3.10
C ALA A 425 13.79 28.59 -1.71
N ASP A 426 13.75 27.42 -1.08
CA ASP A 426 14.39 27.16 0.22
C ASP A 426 15.79 26.55 0.02
N GLY A 427 16.09 26.05 -1.18
CA GLY A 427 17.38 25.46 -1.55
C GLY A 427 17.43 23.93 -1.49
N GLU A 428 16.28 23.25 -1.50
CA GLU A 428 16.20 21.78 -1.70
C GLU A 428 16.30 21.42 -3.18
N THR A 429 16.89 20.25 -3.48
CA THR A 429 17.13 19.76 -4.84
C THR A 429 15.89 19.05 -5.39
N LEU A 430 15.42 19.52 -6.53
CA LEU A 430 14.26 18.95 -7.20
C LEU A 430 14.71 17.90 -8.22
N GLY A 431 14.99 16.69 -7.75
CA GLY A 431 15.35 15.54 -8.57
C GLY A 431 14.61 14.27 -8.14
N ARG A 432 13.87 13.65 -9.07
CA ARG A 432 13.12 12.40 -8.85
C ARG A 432 13.08 11.58 -10.14
N PHE A 433 13.11 10.25 -10.01
CA PHE A 433 13.06 9.26 -11.12
C PHE A 433 14.09 9.44 -12.26
N ASN A 434 15.14 10.25 -12.06
CA ASN A 434 16.10 10.66 -13.09
C ASN A 434 15.48 11.39 -14.29
N ILE A 435 14.39 12.15 -14.11
CA ILE A 435 13.72 12.90 -15.18
C ILE A 435 14.66 13.88 -15.91
N ASP A 436 14.52 14.02 -17.24
CA ASP A 436 15.23 15.04 -18.00
C ASP A 436 14.73 16.47 -17.69
N PRO A 437 15.59 17.38 -17.17
CA PRO A 437 15.18 18.75 -16.89
C PRO A 437 14.83 19.58 -18.12
N ALA A 438 15.16 19.15 -19.34
CA ALA A 438 14.79 19.84 -20.58
C ALA A 438 13.28 19.78 -20.88
N PHE A 439 12.57 18.78 -20.34
CA PHE A 439 11.13 18.59 -20.56
C PHE A 439 10.27 18.93 -19.32
N VAL A 440 10.90 19.31 -18.20
CA VAL A 440 10.20 19.83 -17.00
C VAL A 440 10.01 21.34 -17.12
N SER A 441 8.75 21.78 -17.00
CA SER A 441 8.43 23.21 -17.01
C SER A 441 8.65 23.86 -15.64
N ALA A 442 8.86 25.18 -15.63
CA ALA A 442 9.06 25.94 -14.39
C ALA A 442 7.87 25.74 -13.43
N GLY A 443 8.14 25.26 -12.22
CA GLY A 443 7.12 24.94 -11.21
C GLY A 443 6.51 23.53 -11.29
N GLN A 444 6.90 22.70 -12.28
CA GLN A 444 6.42 21.32 -12.45
C GLN A 444 7.39 20.25 -11.90
N ALA A 445 8.52 20.69 -11.34
CA ALA A 445 9.59 19.85 -10.83
C ALA A 445 9.25 19.12 -9.51
N LEU A 446 9.83 17.94 -9.29
CA LEU A 446 9.45 17.02 -8.22
C LEU A 446 10.49 16.90 -7.10
N TYR A 447 10.00 16.85 -5.86
CA TYR A 447 10.73 16.47 -4.66
C TYR A 447 10.64 14.95 -4.44
N ALA A 448 11.76 14.32 -4.10
CA ALA A 448 11.82 12.89 -3.74
C ALA A 448 11.56 12.69 -2.22
N PRO A 449 10.88 11.60 -1.80
CA PRO A 449 10.46 11.37 -0.42
C PRO A 449 11.61 10.91 0.49
N GLU A 450 12.62 11.77 0.66
CA GLU A 450 13.88 11.47 1.34
C GLU A 450 13.74 11.13 2.83
N SER A 451 14.75 10.46 3.40
CA SER A 451 14.88 10.26 4.85
C SER A 451 15.03 11.60 5.59
N TYR A 452 14.59 11.66 6.84
CA TYR A 452 14.93 12.76 7.76
C TYR A 452 16.46 12.95 7.89
N GLY A 453 17.25 11.88 7.88
CA GLY A 453 18.71 11.95 8.00
C GLY A 453 19.42 12.56 6.79
N HIS A 454 18.77 12.56 5.62
CA HIS A 454 19.36 12.95 4.34
C HIS A 454 19.91 14.39 4.36
N ALA A 455 20.87 14.66 3.46
CA ALA A 455 21.65 15.90 3.38
C ALA A 455 20.77 17.17 3.35
N GLU A 456 19.59 17.08 2.74
CA GLU A 456 18.69 18.22 2.52
C GLU A 456 17.59 18.34 3.58
N ASN A 457 17.44 17.35 4.49
CA ASN A 457 16.47 17.38 5.58
C ASN A 457 17.15 17.76 6.91
N SER A 458 18.08 16.95 7.43
CA SER A 458 18.85 17.26 8.65
C SER A 458 20.36 17.17 8.48
N ASN A 459 20.85 16.48 7.43
CA ASN A 459 22.26 16.16 7.21
C ASN A 459 22.92 15.36 8.37
N LEU A 460 22.14 14.78 9.29
CA LEU A 460 22.66 13.94 10.39
C LEU A 460 23.19 12.60 9.89
N LEU A 461 22.59 12.06 8.82
CA LEU A 461 23.01 10.83 8.16
C LEU A 461 22.78 10.96 6.64
N PRO A 462 23.68 11.63 5.90
CA PRO A 462 23.40 12.12 4.54
C PRO A 462 22.95 11.07 3.52
N TYR A 463 23.33 9.81 3.74
CA TYR A 463 23.04 8.65 2.90
C TYR A 463 21.83 7.82 3.39
N ALA A 464 21.11 8.29 4.41
CA ALA A 464 19.97 7.58 4.96
C ALA A 464 18.87 7.35 3.90
N GLN A 465 18.18 6.22 3.98
CA GLN A 465 17.11 5.86 3.05
C GLN A 465 15.75 5.87 3.74
N SER A 466 14.78 6.45 3.03
CA SER A 466 13.38 6.53 3.43
C SER A 466 12.78 5.15 3.75
N ARG A 467 12.03 5.10 4.86
CA ARG A 467 11.14 3.99 5.23
C ARG A 467 9.83 3.98 4.41
N GLY A 468 9.62 4.99 3.55
CA GLY A 468 8.55 5.04 2.56
C GLY A 468 7.17 5.26 3.15
N ILE A 469 6.28 4.28 2.96
CA ILE A 469 4.88 4.29 3.38
C ILE A 469 4.69 3.35 4.58
N ALA A 470 3.90 3.79 5.55
CA ALA A 470 3.58 3.07 6.77
C ALA A 470 2.15 2.55 6.74
N THR A 471 1.96 1.27 7.02
CA THR A 471 0.64 0.65 7.16
C THR A 471 0.40 0.11 8.57
N LEU A 472 1.15 0.61 9.55
CA LEU A 472 0.75 0.59 10.95
C LEU A 472 0.03 1.93 11.28
N PRO A 473 -1.19 1.92 11.88
CA PRO A 473 -1.94 3.14 12.17
C PRO A 473 -1.21 4.18 13.04
N GLY A 474 -1.60 5.45 12.91
CA GLY A 474 -1.00 6.60 13.62
C GLY A 474 -0.65 7.79 12.72
N GLY A 475 -0.84 7.65 11.40
CA GLY A 475 -0.81 8.73 10.42
C GLY A 475 -2.21 9.24 10.07
N ILE A 476 -2.47 10.53 10.29
CA ILE A 476 -3.74 11.25 10.05
C ILE A 476 -3.53 12.42 9.06
N PRO A 477 -4.37 12.57 8.01
CA PRO A 477 -4.23 13.67 7.04
C PRO A 477 -4.71 15.00 7.61
N LEU A 478 -4.03 16.08 7.25
CA LEU A 478 -4.35 17.43 7.67
C LEU A 478 -5.17 18.12 6.58
N PHE A 479 -6.45 18.31 6.86
CA PHE A 479 -7.40 19.04 6.03
C PHE A 479 -7.66 20.42 6.63
N ARG A 480 -7.58 21.46 5.80
CA ARG A 480 -7.93 22.84 6.16
C ARG A 480 -9.23 23.23 5.48
N ASP A 481 -10.08 23.93 6.20
CA ASP A 481 -11.25 24.64 5.70
C ASP A 481 -10.79 25.77 4.77
N ALA A 482 -11.20 25.69 3.51
CA ALA A 482 -10.92 26.70 2.49
C ALA A 482 -12.13 27.56 2.10
N ASP A 483 -13.35 27.25 2.56
CA ASP A 483 -14.59 27.94 2.16
C ASP A 483 -15.29 28.74 3.28
N GLY A 484 -14.97 28.41 4.53
CA GLY A 484 -15.43 29.06 5.75
C GLY A 484 -16.63 28.39 6.45
N ASP A 485 -17.00 27.15 6.11
CA ASP A 485 -18.09 26.42 6.77
C ASP A 485 -17.71 25.76 8.12
N GLY A 486 -16.41 25.66 8.42
CA GLY A 486 -15.86 25.05 9.63
C GLY A 486 -15.44 23.57 9.51
N VAL A 487 -15.54 22.98 8.31
CA VAL A 487 -15.09 21.61 8.00
C VAL A 487 -13.90 21.67 7.04
N GLY A 488 -12.88 20.83 7.29
CA GLY A 488 -11.72 20.76 6.41
C GLY A 488 -12.04 20.06 5.11
N ASP A 489 -11.81 20.72 3.97
CA ASP A 489 -12.07 20.18 2.62
C ASP A 489 -10.78 19.94 1.82
N THR A 490 -9.78 20.78 2.07
CA THR A 490 -8.56 20.93 1.29
C THR A 490 -7.41 20.25 2.02
N LEU A 491 -6.88 19.18 1.44
CA LEU A 491 -5.74 18.44 1.98
C LEU A 491 -4.46 19.28 1.84
N VAL A 492 -3.84 19.63 2.97
CA VAL A 492 -2.62 20.46 3.06
C VAL A 492 -1.39 19.70 3.58
N GLY A 493 -1.58 18.51 4.16
CA GLY A 493 -0.46 17.71 4.66
C GLY A 493 -0.89 16.47 5.44
N GLY A 494 -0.01 16.00 6.33
CA GLY A 494 -0.28 14.87 7.22
C GLY A 494 0.58 14.94 8.48
N ILE A 495 0.04 14.43 9.58
CA ILE A 495 0.75 14.22 10.85
C ILE A 495 0.88 12.72 11.10
N GLY A 496 2.03 12.28 11.59
CA GLY A 496 2.32 10.89 11.92
C GLY A 496 2.94 10.77 13.30
N VAL A 497 2.39 9.88 14.12
CA VAL A 497 2.88 9.58 15.47
C VAL A 497 3.35 8.13 15.50
N PHE A 498 4.55 7.89 16.04
CA PHE A 498 5.17 6.57 16.10
C PHE A 498 5.83 6.34 17.46
N PHE A 499 5.58 5.18 18.07
CA PHE A 499 6.29 4.73 19.28
C PHE A 499 7.46 3.81 18.88
N PRO A 500 8.71 4.32 18.78
CA PRO A 500 9.84 3.56 18.23
C PRO A 500 10.35 2.42 19.13
N GLY A 501 9.99 2.43 20.41
CA GLY A 501 10.59 1.54 21.40
C GLY A 501 12.12 1.73 21.50
N PRO A 502 12.84 0.74 22.05
CA PRO A 502 14.29 0.83 22.23
C PRO A 502 15.09 0.81 20.91
N ASP A 503 14.60 0.11 19.88
CA ASP A 503 15.37 -0.20 18.66
C ASP A 503 14.92 0.59 17.41
N GLY A 504 13.80 1.34 17.46
CA GLY A 504 13.24 2.06 16.30
C GLY A 504 12.33 1.21 15.40
N TYR A 505 12.11 -0.04 15.76
CA TYR A 505 11.28 -1.01 15.04
C TYR A 505 9.79 -0.86 15.37
N ALA A 506 8.93 -1.18 14.42
CA ALA A 506 7.47 -1.05 14.60
C ALA A 506 6.85 -2.24 15.35
N ASP A 507 7.65 -3.23 15.75
CA ASP A 507 7.23 -4.40 16.52
C ASP A 507 6.87 -4.03 17.98
N PHE A 508 7.56 -3.05 18.57
CA PHE A 508 7.23 -2.46 19.87
C PHE A 508 5.82 -1.87 19.90
N GLU A 509 5.53 -0.95 18.96
CA GLU A 509 4.26 -0.23 18.91
C GLU A 509 3.06 -1.16 18.69
N GLN A 510 3.19 -2.13 17.78
CA GLN A 510 2.17 -3.16 17.51
C GLN A 510 2.10 -4.25 18.59
N GLY A 511 2.91 -4.17 19.65
CA GLY A 511 2.95 -5.13 20.77
C GLY A 511 3.30 -6.55 20.33
N PHE A 512 4.15 -6.72 19.32
CA PHE A 512 4.44 -8.02 18.71
C PHE A 512 5.19 -8.95 19.66
N VAL A 513 4.73 -10.20 19.75
CA VAL A 513 5.41 -11.27 20.48
C VAL A 513 5.43 -12.53 19.60
N ALA A 514 6.63 -12.94 19.17
CA ALA A 514 6.80 -14.12 18.35
C ALA A 514 6.32 -15.41 19.04
N GLY A 515 5.74 -16.33 18.27
CA GLY A 515 5.36 -17.68 18.68
C GLY A 515 4.06 -17.80 19.48
N ILE A 516 3.38 -16.70 19.82
CA ILE A 516 2.07 -16.76 20.52
C ILE A 516 0.86 -16.77 19.57
N GLY A 517 1.07 -16.53 18.27
CA GLY A 517 0.01 -16.59 17.26
C GLY A 517 -0.96 -15.42 17.28
N GLN A 518 -0.48 -14.19 17.54
CA GLN A 518 -1.28 -12.97 17.46
C GLN A 518 -1.97 -12.82 16.09
N THR A 519 -3.12 -12.17 16.08
CA THR A 519 -3.88 -11.83 14.86
C THR A 519 -3.43 -10.49 14.26
N GLU A 520 -3.89 -10.16 13.05
CA GLU A 520 -3.66 -8.83 12.47
C GLU A 520 -4.39 -7.76 13.29
N ALA A 521 -5.63 -8.02 13.65
CA ALA A 521 -6.47 -7.13 14.42
C ALA A 521 -5.89 -6.84 15.82
N GLU A 522 -5.21 -7.80 16.46
CA GLU A 522 -4.52 -7.55 17.73
C GLU A 522 -3.32 -6.58 17.56
N ARG A 523 -2.58 -6.69 16.45
CA ARG A 523 -1.41 -5.84 16.17
C ARG A 523 -1.79 -4.46 15.65
N THR A 524 -2.80 -4.34 14.78
CA THR A 524 -3.32 -3.04 14.29
C THR A 524 -4.19 -2.31 15.31
N ASN A 525 -4.55 -2.93 16.43
CA ASN A 525 -5.31 -2.32 17.51
C ASN A 525 -4.62 -2.47 18.87
N ALA A 526 -3.29 -2.64 18.87
CA ALA A 526 -2.48 -2.61 20.08
C ALA A 526 -2.59 -1.23 20.77
N PRO A 527 -2.42 -1.14 22.11
CA PRO A 527 -2.63 0.11 22.84
C PRO A 527 -1.84 1.31 22.28
N LYS A 528 -0.53 1.13 22.01
CA LYS A 528 0.32 2.19 21.43
C LYS A 528 -0.06 2.58 19.98
N VAL A 529 -0.59 1.66 19.18
CA VAL A 529 -1.11 1.96 17.82
C VAL A 529 -2.36 2.85 17.89
N LEU A 530 -3.30 2.52 18.77
CA LEU A 530 -4.52 3.31 18.98
C LEU A 530 -4.23 4.67 19.65
N GLU A 531 -3.24 4.70 20.53
CA GLU A 531 -2.71 5.92 21.17
C GLU A 531 -2.04 6.84 20.14
N ALA A 532 -1.29 6.29 19.18
CA ALA A 532 -0.72 7.06 18.07
C ALA A 532 -1.80 7.67 17.16
N GLU A 533 -2.86 6.92 16.85
CA GLU A 533 -4.05 7.49 16.16
C GLU A 533 -4.71 8.60 16.99
N PHE A 534 -4.83 8.43 18.31
CA PHE A 534 -5.43 9.43 19.18
C PHE A 534 -4.61 10.73 19.24
N ILE A 535 -3.29 10.63 19.45
CA ILE A 535 -2.39 11.78 19.49
C ILE A 535 -2.46 12.55 18.17
N ALA A 536 -2.36 11.85 17.04
CA ALA A 536 -2.41 12.45 15.71
C ALA A 536 -3.76 13.14 15.42
N LEU A 537 -4.87 12.50 15.81
CA LEU A 537 -6.23 13.05 15.69
C LEU A 537 -6.43 14.30 16.56
N ALA A 538 -5.99 14.25 17.82
CA ALA A 538 -6.18 15.33 18.78
C ALA A 538 -5.32 16.56 18.44
N ALA A 539 -4.06 16.34 18.04
CA ALA A 539 -3.17 17.38 17.55
C ALA A 539 -3.79 18.14 16.37
N ALA A 540 -4.32 17.41 15.37
CA ALA A 540 -5.02 17.95 14.21
C ALA A 540 -6.35 18.67 14.51
N GLY A 541 -6.79 18.72 15.79
CA GLY A 541 -8.02 19.37 16.21
C GLY A 541 -9.27 18.48 16.16
N GLY A 542 -9.13 17.21 15.79
CA GLY A 542 -10.23 16.24 15.73
C GLY A 542 -11.17 16.43 14.54
N SER A 543 -12.44 16.06 14.73
CA SER A 543 -13.49 16.14 13.71
C SER A 543 -14.83 16.65 14.27
N LEU A 544 -15.29 17.77 13.72
CA LEU A 544 -16.59 18.39 13.98
C LEU A 544 -17.74 17.49 13.48
N GLY A 545 -17.55 16.88 12.30
CA GLY A 545 -18.52 15.95 11.71
C GLY A 545 -18.70 14.66 12.53
N ALA A 546 -17.67 14.25 13.28
CA ALA A 546 -17.76 13.12 14.21
C ALA A 546 -18.37 13.51 15.58
N ASP A 547 -18.07 14.70 16.09
CA ASP A 547 -18.47 15.15 17.43
C ASP A 547 -19.99 15.17 17.62
N ALA A 548 -20.72 15.52 16.55
CA ALA A 548 -22.18 15.44 16.46
C ALA A 548 -22.78 14.04 16.74
N TRP A 549 -21.95 12.98 16.75
CA TRP A 549 -22.34 11.60 17.06
C TRP A 549 -21.58 10.99 18.23
N ILE A 550 -20.32 11.39 18.42
CA ILE A 550 -19.39 10.87 19.42
C ILE A 550 -18.73 12.09 20.11
N PRO A 551 -19.35 12.67 21.16
CA PRO A 551 -18.82 13.87 21.80
C PRO A 551 -17.41 13.69 22.36
N GLY A 552 -16.57 14.71 22.18
CA GLY A 552 -15.12 14.63 22.42
C GLY A 552 -14.30 14.27 21.18
N SER A 553 -14.93 14.17 20.00
CA SER A 553 -14.21 13.96 18.73
C SER A 553 -13.61 15.24 18.15
N LYS A 554 -14.15 16.42 18.49
CA LYS A 554 -13.50 17.72 18.19
C LYS A 554 -12.67 18.15 19.41
N VAL A 555 -11.40 18.52 19.18
CA VAL A 555 -10.43 18.80 20.24
C VAL A 555 -9.93 20.24 20.14
N SER A 556 -10.60 21.16 20.84
CA SER A 556 -10.28 22.58 20.86
C SER A 556 -8.91 22.85 21.49
N ASP A 557 -8.78 22.72 22.81
CA ASP A 557 -7.57 23.07 23.55
C ASP A 557 -6.83 21.83 24.07
N ILE A 558 -5.50 21.82 23.96
CA ILE A 558 -4.60 20.84 24.61
C ILE A 558 -3.53 21.63 25.34
N GLY A 559 -3.31 21.38 26.64
CA GLY A 559 -2.33 22.13 27.44
C GLY A 559 -2.61 23.63 27.63
N GLY A 560 -3.76 24.13 27.13
CA GLY A 560 -4.05 25.57 27.00
C GLY A 560 -3.62 26.19 25.66
N MET A 561 -3.17 25.37 24.70
CA MET A 561 -2.95 25.75 23.31
C MET A 561 -4.20 25.45 22.47
N PRO A 562 -4.70 26.41 21.67
CA PRO A 562 -5.84 26.18 20.77
C PRO A 562 -5.46 25.24 19.62
N ALA A 563 -6.46 24.78 18.86
CA ALA A 563 -6.23 24.07 17.60
C ALA A 563 -5.65 25.02 16.55
N VAL A 564 -4.96 24.47 15.55
CA VAL A 564 -4.58 25.23 14.34
C VAL A 564 -5.85 25.72 13.65
N ASP A 565 -5.86 26.98 13.22
CA ASP A 565 -7.04 27.59 12.62
C ASP A 565 -7.41 26.90 11.29
N GLY A 566 -8.72 26.72 11.11
CA GLY A 566 -9.32 26.01 9.99
C GLY A 566 -9.05 24.49 9.91
N LEU A 567 -8.36 23.82 10.84
CA LEU A 567 -8.18 22.36 10.74
C LEU A 567 -9.37 21.56 11.30
N ASP A 568 -9.90 20.64 10.48
CA ASP A 568 -10.90 19.62 10.86
C ASP A 568 -10.82 18.39 9.96
N LEU A 569 -11.01 17.19 10.51
CA LEU A 569 -10.88 15.93 9.77
C LEU A 569 -12.23 15.43 9.19
N PRO A 570 -12.36 15.19 7.87
CA PRO A 570 -13.60 14.70 7.25
C PRO A 570 -14.08 13.33 7.77
N PHE A 571 -15.34 13.27 8.23
CA PHE A 571 -15.93 12.08 8.87
C PHE A 571 -16.96 11.32 8.00
N GLY A 572 -16.65 11.13 6.72
CA GLY A 572 -17.47 10.34 5.82
C GLY A 572 -17.36 8.83 6.06
N ARG A 573 -18.32 8.10 5.52
CA ARG A 573 -18.26 6.64 5.38
C ARG A 573 -17.77 6.29 3.99
N LEU A 574 -16.73 5.46 3.90
CA LEU A 574 -16.26 4.84 2.65
C LEU A 574 -16.63 3.36 2.64
N ASP A 575 -17.15 2.89 1.51
CA ASP A 575 -17.48 1.49 1.26
C ASP A 575 -16.79 1.00 -0.03
N LEU A 576 -15.99 -0.07 0.06
CA LEU A 576 -15.33 -0.71 -1.08
C LEU A 576 -15.93 -2.10 -1.30
N VAL A 577 -16.54 -2.33 -2.48
CA VAL A 577 -17.29 -3.56 -2.81
C VAL A 577 -18.35 -3.94 -1.74
N GLY A 578 -18.89 -2.95 -1.02
CA GLY A 578 -19.87 -3.14 0.06
C GLY A 578 -19.27 -3.39 1.45
N ILE A 579 -17.94 -3.42 1.58
CA ILE A 579 -17.22 -3.47 2.86
C ILE A 579 -16.94 -2.04 3.31
N THR A 580 -17.44 -1.66 4.50
CA THR A 580 -17.07 -0.38 5.14
C THR A 580 -15.58 -0.39 5.46
N LEU A 581 -14.85 0.62 5.01
CA LEU A 581 -13.42 0.78 5.30
C LEU A 581 -13.21 1.34 6.71
N GLU A 582 -12.12 0.94 7.36
CA GLU A 582 -11.66 1.56 8.60
C GLU A 582 -11.03 2.93 8.32
N GLY A 583 -11.71 4.01 8.73
CA GLY A 583 -11.22 5.37 8.61
C GLY A 583 -10.25 5.75 9.73
N ILE A 584 -10.70 5.64 10.98
CA ILE A 584 -9.99 6.01 12.21
C ILE A 584 -10.39 4.97 13.26
N GLY A 585 -9.45 4.23 13.83
CA GLY A 585 -9.71 3.12 14.75
C GLY A 585 -10.50 1.94 14.13
N PRO A 586 -10.72 0.86 14.92
CA PRO A 586 -11.30 -0.39 14.43
C PRO A 586 -12.79 -0.32 14.02
N GLY A 587 -13.10 -0.98 12.91
CA GLY A 587 -14.44 -1.13 12.35
C GLY A 587 -15.00 0.13 11.70
N SER A 588 -16.32 0.35 11.88
CA SER A 588 -17.02 1.49 11.30
C SER A 588 -16.53 2.84 11.86
N SER A 589 -16.66 3.93 11.09
CA SER A 589 -16.20 5.27 11.50
C SER A 589 -16.63 5.68 12.92
N LYS A 590 -17.86 5.31 13.34
CA LYS A 590 -18.40 5.63 14.68
C LYS A 590 -17.93 4.70 15.80
N THR A 591 -17.53 3.47 15.50
CA THR A 591 -16.95 2.55 16.50
C THR A 591 -15.46 2.78 16.66
N GLY A 592 -14.76 3.00 15.55
CA GLY A 592 -13.31 3.19 15.53
C GLY A 592 -12.89 4.49 16.23
N ILE A 593 -13.53 5.62 15.93
CA ILE A 593 -13.22 6.88 16.62
C ILE A 593 -13.52 6.81 18.11
N ARG A 594 -14.57 6.07 18.53
CA ARG A 594 -14.82 5.81 19.96
C ARG A 594 -13.69 5.00 20.59
N ALA A 595 -13.24 3.91 19.95
CA ALA A 595 -12.12 3.11 20.47
C ALA A 595 -10.81 3.92 20.59
N VAL A 596 -10.55 4.84 19.66
CA VAL A 596 -9.41 5.76 19.70
C VAL A 596 -9.54 6.79 20.83
N LEU A 597 -10.72 7.36 21.05
CA LEU A 597 -10.98 8.25 22.21
C LEU A 597 -10.90 7.50 23.54
N ASP A 598 -11.46 6.29 23.62
CA ASP A 598 -11.41 5.44 24.83
C ASP A 598 -9.96 5.04 25.17
N GLN A 599 -9.12 4.72 24.17
CA GLN A 599 -7.68 4.52 24.38
C GLN A 599 -6.98 5.82 24.79
N GLY A 600 -7.30 6.96 24.18
CA GLY A 600 -6.76 8.25 24.59
C GLY A 600 -7.00 8.53 26.07
N VAL A 601 -8.23 8.28 26.56
CA VAL A 601 -8.56 8.40 27.99
C VAL A 601 -7.75 7.40 28.84
N ALA A 602 -7.55 6.16 28.38
CA ALA A 602 -6.71 5.18 29.06
C ALA A 602 -5.22 5.58 29.11
N ALA A 603 -4.73 6.29 28.09
CA ALA A 603 -3.38 6.86 28.01
C ALA A 603 -3.24 8.25 28.68
N GLY A 604 -4.24 8.72 29.43
CA GLY A 604 -4.19 10.03 30.10
C GLY A 604 -4.37 11.22 29.16
N ALA A 605 -5.42 11.17 28.33
CA ALA A 605 -5.81 12.24 27.42
C ALA A 605 -5.74 13.64 28.08
N PHE A 606 -5.00 14.54 27.43
CA PHE A 606 -4.84 15.95 27.80
C PHE A 606 -4.22 16.19 29.19
N THR A 607 -3.51 15.19 29.75
CA THR A 607 -2.71 15.33 30.98
C THR A 607 -1.20 15.33 30.73
N GLY A 608 -0.78 15.36 29.47
CA GLY A 608 0.63 15.38 29.06
C GLY A 608 1.39 16.66 29.38
N ALA A 609 2.71 16.56 29.32
CA ALA A 609 3.63 17.70 29.31
C ALA A 609 4.12 17.97 27.88
N ASP A 610 4.74 19.12 27.65
CA ASP A 610 5.52 19.34 26.43
C ASP A 610 6.88 18.65 26.60
N SER A 611 7.05 17.47 26.00
CA SER A 611 8.19 16.59 26.26
C SER A 611 9.23 16.60 25.14
N GLY A 612 10.50 16.37 25.53
CA GLY A 612 11.64 16.27 24.64
C GLY A 612 11.95 17.56 23.89
N ALA A 613 12.12 17.46 22.56
CA ALA A 613 12.51 18.60 21.73
C ALA A 613 12.11 18.43 20.24
N ASP A 614 11.86 19.56 19.58
CA ASP A 614 11.85 19.64 18.13
C ASP A 614 13.25 19.41 17.54
N GLN A 615 13.29 18.75 16.39
CA GLN A 615 14.49 18.21 15.77
C GLN A 615 14.94 19.09 14.60
N PRO A 616 16.26 19.29 14.41
CA PRO A 616 16.78 20.28 13.47
C PRO A 616 16.43 19.94 12.02
N LEU A 617 16.05 20.97 11.26
CA LEU A 617 15.89 20.94 9.82
C LEU A 617 16.82 21.95 9.14
N VAL A 618 17.47 21.51 8.07
CA VAL A 618 18.19 22.35 7.09
C VAL A 618 17.17 23.27 6.40
N ASN A 619 17.59 24.40 5.83
CA ASN A 619 16.72 25.29 5.02
C ASN A 619 15.38 25.69 5.69
N SER A 620 15.37 25.82 7.02
CA SER A 620 14.21 26.12 7.86
C SER A 620 14.16 27.60 8.27
N VAL A 621 13.00 28.06 8.74
CA VAL A 621 12.78 29.48 9.08
C VAL A 621 13.47 29.87 10.39
N ASP A 622 13.52 28.94 11.33
CA ASP A 622 13.99 29.10 12.72
C ASP A 622 15.09 28.10 13.14
N GLY A 623 15.31 27.04 12.35
CA GLY A 623 16.19 25.91 12.66
C GLY A 623 15.45 24.56 12.78
N MET A 624 14.13 24.57 12.95
CA MET A 624 13.30 23.39 13.28
C MET A 624 12.09 23.21 12.34
N HIS A 625 11.54 24.30 11.82
CA HIS A 625 10.24 24.33 11.13
C HIS A 625 10.32 24.94 9.72
N ARG A 626 9.53 24.40 8.79
CA ARG A 626 9.40 24.86 7.39
C ARG A 626 7.93 25.08 7.02
N ASP A 627 7.70 25.99 6.07
CA ASP A 627 6.39 26.16 5.45
C ASP A 627 6.13 25.04 4.40
N GLY A 628 4.89 24.58 4.30
CA GLY A 628 4.46 23.54 3.36
C GLY A 628 4.31 24.02 1.92
N LYS A 629 4.55 23.14 0.95
CA LYS A 629 4.54 23.48 -0.49
C LYS A 629 3.39 22.82 -1.24
N LEU A 630 2.89 23.54 -2.25
CA LEU A 630 1.94 23.02 -3.23
C LEU A 630 2.58 21.90 -4.06
N VAL A 631 1.77 20.90 -4.41
CA VAL A 631 2.16 19.81 -5.31
C VAL A 631 1.91 20.24 -6.76
N PRO A 632 2.84 20.03 -7.70
CA PRO A 632 2.60 20.30 -9.12
C PRO A 632 1.54 19.37 -9.74
N GLU A 633 0.77 19.89 -10.69
CA GLU A 633 -0.32 19.21 -11.39
C GLU A 633 -0.33 19.54 -12.89
N GLY A 634 -0.96 18.68 -13.70
CA GLY A 634 -0.87 18.71 -15.15
C GLY A 634 0.36 17.95 -15.65
N TRP A 635 1.02 18.46 -16.71
CA TRP A 635 2.26 17.89 -17.24
C TRP A 635 3.45 18.18 -16.32
N LEU A 636 3.87 17.14 -15.60
CA LEU A 636 5.08 17.13 -14.78
C LEU A 636 6.33 16.99 -15.65
N VAL A 637 6.26 16.09 -16.64
CA VAL A 637 7.23 15.96 -17.74
C VAL A 637 6.46 16.06 -19.05
N ASN A 638 6.76 17.08 -19.85
CA ASN A 638 6.09 17.29 -21.13
C ASN A 638 6.40 16.15 -22.10
N ALA A 639 5.38 15.68 -22.81
CA ALA A 639 5.50 14.64 -23.82
C ALA A 639 6.59 14.95 -24.86
N HIS A 640 7.56 14.04 -25.01
CA HIS A 640 8.64 14.15 -26.00
C HIS A 640 8.83 12.87 -26.83
N ASP A 641 9.66 12.95 -27.87
CA ASP A 641 10.08 11.76 -28.63
C ASP A 641 11.03 10.91 -27.77
N SER A 642 10.87 9.59 -27.81
CA SER A 642 11.83 8.63 -27.27
C SER A 642 13.13 8.62 -28.10
N THR A 643 14.27 8.47 -27.41
CA THR A 643 15.59 8.35 -28.04
C THR A 643 16.13 6.92 -28.05
N ALA A 644 15.38 5.95 -27.51
CA ALA A 644 15.82 4.58 -27.33
C ALA A 644 16.25 3.91 -28.67
N PRO A 645 17.26 3.03 -28.67
CA PRO A 645 17.92 2.49 -29.87
C PRO A 645 17.13 1.38 -30.60
N THR A 646 15.81 1.47 -30.59
CA THR A 646 14.86 0.52 -31.19
C THR A 646 14.54 0.84 -32.65
N SER A 647 13.86 -0.07 -33.36
CA SER A 647 13.48 0.14 -34.77
C SER A 647 12.19 0.94 -34.97
N GLU A 648 11.43 1.15 -33.90
CA GLU A 648 10.17 1.89 -33.82
C GLU A 648 10.18 2.60 -32.46
N VAL A 649 9.90 3.92 -32.42
CA VAL A 649 9.90 4.70 -31.17
C VAL A 649 8.56 5.39 -30.94
N LEU A 650 8.23 5.68 -29.69
CA LEU A 650 7.13 6.58 -29.34
C LEU A 650 7.54 8.03 -29.64
N THR A 651 6.66 8.76 -30.31
CA THR A 651 6.82 10.20 -30.56
C THR A 651 6.05 11.01 -29.52
N ALA A 652 6.40 12.29 -29.37
CA ALA A 652 5.66 13.24 -28.55
C ALA A 652 4.15 13.25 -28.89
N ALA A 653 3.79 13.01 -30.16
CA ALA A 653 2.40 12.90 -30.60
C ALA A 653 1.72 11.61 -30.11
N ASP A 654 2.42 10.47 -30.15
CA ASP A 654 1.91 9.20 -29.60
C ASP A 654 1.67 9.33 -28.08
N VAL A 655 2.65 9.88 -27.34
CA VAL A 655 2.60 10.10 -25.88
C VAL A 655 1.43 11.01 -25.50
N ASN A 656 1.28 12.15 -26.19
CA ASN A 656 0.14 13.05 -26.00
C ASN A 656 -1.19 12.33 -26.25
N GLN A 657 -1.31 11.55 -27.33
CA GLN A 657 -2.55 10.85 -27.68
C GLN A 657 -2.93 9.80 -26.62
N ILE A 658 -1.96 9.02 -26.12
CA ILE A 658 -2.18 8.00 -25.09
C ILE A 658 -2.65 8.65 -23.79
N ILE A 659 -1.95 9.69 -23.30
CA ILE A 659 -2.31 10.38 -22.05
C ILE A 659 -3.66 11.10 -22.17
N SER A 660 -3.95 11.75 -23.30
CA SER A 660 -5.26 12.38 -23.56
C SER A 660 -6.41 11.36 -23.52
N THR A 661 -6.19 10.18 -24.11
CA THR A 661 -7.18 9.08 -24.10
C THR A 661 -7.37 8.52 -22.69
N ALA A 662 -6.30 8.43 -21.89
CA ALA A 662 -6.35 7.94 -20.51
C ALA A 662 -7.04 8.93 -19.55
N ILE A 663 -6.86 10.24 -19.75
CA ILE A 663 -7.59 11.29 -19.02
C ILE A 663 -9.10 11.17 -19.27
N LEU A 664 -9.53 11.06 -20.53
CA LEU A 664 -10.95 10.89 -20.88
C LEU A 664 -11.56 9.62 -20.24
N ALA A 665 -10.83 8.50 -20.23
CA ALA A 665 -11.28 7.28 -19.57
C ALA A 665 -11.35 7.41 -18.03
N ALA A 666 -10.49 8.23 -17.41
CA ALA A 666 -10.54 8.51 -15.97
C ALA A 666 -11.74 9.39 -15.59
N ASP A 667 -12.05 10.43 -16.38
CA ASP A 667 -13.21 11.29 -16.12
C ASP A 667 -14.57 10.64 -16.47
N GLU A 668 -14.59 9.51 -17.18
CA GLU A 668 -15.78 8.62 -17.25
C GLU A 668 -15.85 7.59 -16.10
N THR A 669 -14.74 7.36 -15.36
CA THR A 669 -14.64 6.31 -14.35
C THR A 669 -14.93 6.82 -12.93
N ARG A 670 -16.04 6.37 -12.32
CA ARG A 670 -16.40 6.66 -10.92
C ARG A 670 -15.33 6.14 -9.94
N ALA A 671 -14.78 7.01 -9.11
CA ALA A 671 -13.75 6.65 -8.14
C ALA A 671 -14.31 5.76 -7.03
N ALA A 672 -13.63 4.65 -6.72
CA ALA A 672 -14.10 3.72 -5.69
C ALA A 672 -14.19 4.38 -4.29
N VAL A 673 -13.10 5.04 -3.86
CA VAL A 673 -12.85 5.53 -2.49
C VAL A 673 -12.76 7.07 -2.40
N ARG A 674 -13.66 7.78 -3.11
CA ARG A 674 -13.86 9.23 -2.97
C ARG A 674 -15.32 9.55 -2.62
N LEU A 675 -15.54 10.65 -1.92
CA LEU A 675 -16.85 11.25 -1.64
C LEU A 675 -16.91 12.66 -2.22
N PRO A 676 -18.06 13.12 -2.76
CA PRO A 676 -19.32 12.40 -2.93
C PRO A 676 -19.20 11.19 -3.87
N LEU A 677 -20.15 10.24 -3.77
CA LEU A 677 -20.07 8.98 -4.53
C LEU A 677 -20.08 9.16 -6.06
N SER A 678 -20.46 10.35 -6.55
CA SER A 678 -20.44 10.76 -7.95
C SER A 678 -19.07 11.19 -8.48
N SER A 679 -18.05 11.36 -7.63
CA SER A 679 -16.73 11.84 -8.06
C SER A 679 -16.01 10.86 -8.98
N THR A 680 -15.35 11.39 -10.01
CA THR A 680 -14.52 10.64 -10.95
C THR A 680 -13.15 10.31 -10.37
N THR A 681 -12.45 9.35 -10.95
CA THR A 681 -11.09 9.00 -10.53
C THR A 681 -10.09 10.01 -11.07
N LYS A 682 -9.11 10.38 -10.25
CA LYS A 682 -8.01 11.28 -10.60
C LYS A 682 -6.70 10.51 -10.48
N MET A 683 -5.98 10.40 -11.59
CA MET A 683 -4.85 9.50 -11.77
C MET A 683 -3.53 10.25 -11.98
N VAL A 684 -2.43 9.52 -11.80
CA VAL A 684 -1.14 9.84 -12.44
C VAL A 684 -0.97 8.89 -13.63
N PHE A 685 -0.56 9.43 -14.77
CA PHE A 685 -0.21 8.67 -15.97
C PHE A 685 1.28 8.87 -16.25
N ALA A 686 2.04 7.78 -16.30
CA ALA A 686 3.43 7.77 -16.74
C ALA A 686 3.54 6.95 -18.03
N ILE A 687 4.36 7.42 -18.96
CA ILE A 687 4.83 6.66 -20.11
C ILE A 687 6.35 6.71 -20.06
N THR A 688 6.97 5.52 -20.11
CA THR A 688 8.40 5.39 -20.34
C THR A 688 8.67 4.81 -21.72
N ASP A 689 9.92 4.87 -22.17
CA ASP A 689 10.40 4.01 -23.26
C ASP A 689 11.14 2.77 -22.73
N THR A 690 11.82 2.06 -23.64
CA THR A 690 12.54 0.82 -23.34
C THR A 690 13.82 1.03 -22.52
N GLU A 691 14.38 2.24 -22.46
CA GLU A 691 15.52 2.59 -21.58
C GLU A 691 15.03 3.16 -20.23
N GLY A 692 13.73 2.98 -19.93
CA GLY A 692 13.07 3.50 -18.73
C GLY A 692 12.97 5.03 -18.67
N GLU A 693 13.22 5.75 -19.77
CA GLU A 693 13.19 7.21 -19.79
C GLU A 693 11.75 7.71 -19.68
N VAL A 694 11.48 8.68 -18.79
CA VAL A 694 10.12 9.19 -18.56
C VAL A 694 9.72 10.17 -19.66
N ILE A 695 9.34 9.64 -20.83
CA ILE A 695 8.97 10.41 -22.03
C ILE A 695 7.64 11.19 -21.91
N GLY A 696 6.86 10.94 -20.85
CA GLY A 696 5.72 11.77 -20.48
C GLY A 696 5.16 11.40 -19.09
N LEU A 697 4.88 12.42 -18.26
CA LEU A 697 4.30 12.23 -16.93
C LEU A 697 3.25 13.31 -16.67
N TYR A 698 2.00 12.88 -16.44
CA TYR A 698 0.85 13.76 -16.19
C TYR A 698 0.16 13.39 -14.88
N ARG A 699 -0.09 14.37 -14.02
CA ARG A 699 -0.88 14.21 -12.78
C ARG A 699 -2.17 15.01 -12.88
N MET A 700 -3.32 14.33 -12.83
CA MET A 700 -4.62 15.02 -12.77
C MET A 700 -4.75 15.84 -11.48
N GLU A 701 -5.51 16.93 -11.54
CA GLU A 701 -5.89 17.74 -10.37
C GLU A 701 -6.45 16.85 -9.26
N ASN A 702 -5.99 17.08 -8.02
CA ASN A 702 -6.35 16.30 -6.84
C ASN A 702 -6.19 14.75 -6.99
N ALA A 703 -5.29 14.28 -7.86
CA ALA A 703 -4.78 12.91 -7.81
C ALA A 703 -3.85 12.72 -6.59
N THR A 704 -3.77 11.50 -6.07
CA THR A 704 -2.91 11.15 -4.92
C THR A 704 -1.43 11.24 -5.29
N THR A 705 -0.56 11.65 -4.36
CA THR A 705 0.85 11.93 -4.65
C THR A 705 1.76 10.71 -4.54
N PHE A 706 1.34 9.69 -3.77
CA PHE A 706 2.02 8.38 -3.77
C PHE A 706 2.03 7.73 -5.17
N SER A 707 1.04 8.09 -6.00
CA SER A 707 0.87 7.58 -7.36
C SER A 707 1.99 8.00 -8.33
N LEU A 708 2.83 8.98 -7.97
CA LEU A 708 3.95 9.43 -8.80
C LEU A 708 4.97 8.30 -9.02
N ASP A 709 5.52 7.77 -7.94
CA ASP A 709 6.47 6.64 -7.97
C ASP A 709 5.80 5.38 -8.51
N VAL A 710 4.60 5.10 -8.03
CA VAL A 710 3.79 3.94 -8.44
C VAL A 710 3.52 3.92 -9.94
N ALA A 711 3.27 5.07 -10.60
CA ALA A 711 3.05 5.11 -12.04
C ALA A 711 4.34 4.88 -12.83
N VAL A 712 5.44 5.52 -12.43
CA VAL A 712 6.74 5.42 -13.12
C VAL A 712 7.34 4.02 -12.97
N ALA A 713 7.34 3.45 -11.76
CA ALA A 713 7.75 2.07 -11.51
C ALA A 713 6.91 1.09 -12.33
N LYS A 714 5.57 1.23 -12.34
CA LYS A 714 4.68 0.36 -13.13
C LYS A 714 4.97 0.36 -14.63
N ALA A 715 5.39 1.47 -15.21
CA ALA A 715 5.78 1.52 -16.63
C ALA A 715 7.10 0.76 -16.85
N ARG A 716 8.15 1.12 -16.10
CA ARG A 716 9.48 0.49 -16.16
C ARG A 716 9.45 -1.02 -15.92
N ASN A 717 8.69 -1.47 -14.92
CA ASN A 717 8.55 -2.88 -14.57
C ASN A 717 7.97 -3.74 -15.71
N VAL A 718 7.01 -3.21 -16.49
CA VAL A 718 6.39 -3.99 -17.57
C VAL A 718 7.18 -3.92 -18.87
N ALA A 719 7.86 -2.80 -19.15
CA ALA A 719 8.82 -2.71 -20.24
C ALA A 719 9.96 -3.73 -20.06
N TYR A 720 10.62 -3.73 -18.88
CA TYR A 720 11.68 -4.68 -18.53
C TYR A 720 11.24 -6.14 -18.71
N TYR A 721 10.10 -6.53 -18.15
CA TYR A 721 9.65 -7.93 -18.21
C TYR A 721 9.20 -8.35 -19.63
N ALA A 722 8.85 -7.39 -20.49
CA ALA A 722 8.49 -7.63 -21.88
C ALA A 722 9.71 -7.74 -22.81
N ASP A 723 10.89 -7.27 -22.41
CA ASP A 723 12.11 -7.35 -23.22
C ASP A 723 12.87 -8.67 -22.98
N ALA A 724 12.96 -9.49 -24.03
CA ALA A 724 13.65 -10.79 -24.00
C ALA A 724 15.19 -10.70 -23.95
N GLY A 725 15.77 -9.51 -24.14
CA GLY A 725 17.18 -9.21 -24.02
C GLY A 725 17.59 -8.63 -22.66
N ALA A 726 16.67 -7.91 -21.99
CA ALA A 726 16.92 -7.34 -20.65
C ALA A 726 16.55 -8.29 -19.49
N LEU A 727 15.47 -9.08 -19.63
CA LEU A 727 14.97 -9.96 -18.57
C LEU A 727 16.03 -10.97 -18.11
N GLN A 728 16.42 -10.90 -16.83
CA GLN A 728 17.38 -11.83 -16.23
C GLN A 728 16.76 -13.20 -15.95
N ALA A 729 17.59 -14.24 -15.98
CA ALA A 729 17.14 -15.63 -15.84
C ALA A 729 16.58 -15.94 -14.43
N GLU A 730 16.99 -15.16 -13.44
CA GLU A 730 16.55 -15.21 -12.05
C GLU A 730 15.11 -14.68 -11.85
N ASP A 731 14.67 -13.72 -12.68
CA ASP A 731 13.31 -13.16 -12.62
C ASP A 731 12.34 -13.88 -13.59
N GLN A 732 12.85 -14.78 -14.43
CA GLN A 732 12.14 -15.42 -15.53
C GLN A 732 11.31 -16.65 -15.08
N VAL A 733 9.98 -16.53 -15.04
CA VAL A 733 9.05 -17.66 -14.78
C VAL A 733 8.37 -18.25 -16.03
N VAL A 734 8.57 -17.63 -17.19
CA VAL A 734 7.94 -17.97 -18.49
C VAL A 734 8.96 -17.83 -19.63
N GLU A 735 8.57 -18.08 -20.89
CA GLU A 735 9.46 -17.83 -22.04
C GLU A 735 9.76 -16.32 -22.17
N ALA A 736 11.04 -15.95 -22.33
CA ALA A 736 11.45 -14.54 -22.37
C ALA A 736 10.79 -13.80 -23.54
N GLY A 737 10.36 -12.56 -23.30
CA GLY A 737 9.48 -11.83 -24.22
C GLY A 737 7.98 -12.08 -24.03
N THR A 738 7.58 -12.87 -23.02
CA THR A 738 6.18 -12.98 -22.60
C THR A 738 5.78 -11.74 -21.79
N ALA A 739 5.10 -10.79 -22.44
CA ALA A 739 4.60 -9.57 -21.81
C ALA A 739 3.74 -9.85 -20.56
N PHE A 740 4.16 -9.31 -19.41
CA PHE A 740 3.41 -9.32 -18.15
C PHE A 740 2.82 -7.93 -17.85
N THR A 741 1.93 -7.89 -16.85
CA THR A 741 1.48 -6.65 -16.21
C THR A 741 1.71 -6.77 -14.70
N ASN A 742 1.64 -5.67 -13.94
CA ASN A 742 1.75 -5.76 -12.47
C ASN A 742 0.64 -6.60 -11.81
N ARG A 743 -0.45 -6.94 -12.52
CA ARG A 743 -1.41 -7.96 -12.07
C ARG A 743 -0.81 -9.37 -12.07
N THR A 744 0.10 -9.68 -12.99
CA THR A 744 0.83 -10.94 -13.03
C THR A 744 1.93 -10.97 -11.97
N PHE A 745 2.72 -9.90 -11.82
CA PHE A 745 3.74 -9.81 -10.76
C PHE A 745 3.13 -10.02 -9.38
N ARG A 746 2.00 -9.34 -9.10
CA ARG A 746 1.17 -9.54 -7.92
C ARG A 746 0.81 -11.01 -7.66
N PHE A 747 0.23 -11.67 -8.67
CA PHE A 747 -0.25 -13.06 -8.57
C PHE A 747 0.89 -14.07 -8.34
N LEU A 748 2.13 -13.67 -8.61
CA LEU A 748 3.35 -14.43 -8.31
C LEU A 748 3.99 -14.07 -6.96
N SER A 749 3.64 -12.92 -6.37
CA SER A 749 4.20 -12.42 -5.09
C SER A 749 3.28 -12.60 -3.88
N GLU A 750 1.96 -12.72 -4.08
CA GLU A 750 0.98 -12.97 -3.02
C GLU A 750 1.30 -14.23 -2.19
N PRO A 751 0.89 -14.33 -0.91
CA PRO A 751 1.33 -15.42 -0.01
C PRO A 751 0.81 -16.82 -0.33
N ARG A 752 -0.15 -16.96 -1.26
CA ARG A 752 -0.91 -18.19 -1.54
C ARG A 752 -1.15 -18.35 -3.03
N TYR A 753 -0.94 -19.54 -3.58
CA TYR A 753 -1.23 -19.87 -4.98
C TYR A 753 -2.13 -21.12 -5.10
N PRO A 754 -3.25 -21.05 -5.85
CA PRO A 754 -3.85 -19.83 -6.43
C PRO A 754 -4.26 -18.81 -5.36
N SER A 755 -4.35 -17.55 -5.74
CA SER A 755 -4.73 -16.47 -4.82
C SER A 755 -6.14 -16.65 -4.26
N GLY A 756 -6.34 -16.19 -3.01
CA GLY A 756 -7.60 -16.35 -2.29
C GLY A 756 -7.97 -17.80 -1.92
N ILE A 757 -7.03 -18.74 -1.95
CA ILE A 757 -7.24 -20.13 -1.47
C ILE A 757 -6.28 -20.42 -0.31
N ASP A 758 -6.84 -20.64 0.89
CA ASP A 758 -6.04 -20.91 2.08
C ASP A 758 -5.36 -22.29 2.06
N GLY A 759 -4.12 -22.32 2.55
CA GLY A 759 -3.26 -23.52 2.52
C GLY A 759 -2.61 -23.81 1.16
N GLY A 760 -2.85 -22.98 0.13
CA GLY A 760 -2.06 -23.01 -1.10
C GLY A 760 -0.60 -22.59 -0.84
N PRO A 761 0.40 -23.21 -1.51
CA PRO A 761 1.81 -22.82 -1.35
C PRO A 761 2.05 -21.40 -1.89
N PRO A 762 3.06 -20.67 -1.38
CA PRO A 762 3.44 -19.38 -1.96
C PRO A 762 4.05 -19.57 -3.37
N PRO A 763 3.67 -18.72 -4.36
CA PRO A 763 4.21 -18.69 -5.71
C PRO A 763 5.63 -18.09 -5.81
N GLU A 764 6.20 -18.16 -7.00
CA GLU A 764 7.63 -18.02 -7.29
C GLU A 764 8.26 -16.69 -6.87
N PHE A 765 7.54 -15.56 -6.91
CA PHE A 765 8.06 -14.25 -6.49
C PHE A 765 7.82 -13.94 -5.01
N SER A 766 7.05 -14.76 -4.29
CA SER A 766 6.63 -14.47 -2.92
C SER A 766 7.76 -14.66 -1.89
N ILE A 767 7.94 -13.67 -1.02
CA ILE A 767 8.95 -13.65 0.05
C ILE A 767 8.80 -14.82 1.06
N LEU A 768 7.62 -15.46 1.13
CA LEU A 768 7.42 -16.67 1.92
C LEU A 768 8.14 -17.91 1.35
N ASN A 769 8.81 -17.79 0.18
CA ASN A 769 9.76 -18.79 -0.29
C ASN A 769 11.21 -18.58 0.19
N ASP A 770 11.51 -17.42 0.78
CA ASP A 770 12.85 -17.01 1.20
C ASP A 770 13.17 -17.31 2.68
N GLY A 771 14.47 -17.37 2.96
CA GLY A 771 15.02 -17.51 4.31
C GLY A 771 14.43 -18.65 5.14
N ASN A 772 14.48 -18.45 6.46
CA ASN A 772 13.90 -19.32 7.47
C ASN A 772 12.69 -18.63 8.12
N ILE A 773 11.66 -18.36 7.32
CA ILE A 773 10.39 -17.70 7.71
C ILE A 773 9.25 -18.72 7.83
N ASP A 774 8.38 -18.58 8.83
CA ASP A 774 7.15 -19.36 8.91
C ASP A 774 6.10 -18.83 7.92
N ARG A 775 5.69 -19.68 6.98
CA ARG A 775 4.76 -19.34 5.90
C ARG A 775 3.32 -19.08 6.35
N ASN A 776 2.99 -19.34 7.62
CA ASN A 776 1.66 -19.17 8.19
C ASN A 776 1.55 -17.88 9.02
N THR A 777 2.66 -17.40 9.60
CA THR A 777 2.68 -16.23 10.50
C THR A 777 3.59 -15.09 10.02
N ALA A 778 4.46 -15.33 9.02
CA ALA A 778 5.52 -14.45 8.56
C ALA A 778 6.61 -14.15 9.62
N GLU A 779 6.70 -14.96 10.67
CA GLU A 779 7.69 -14.83 11.75
C GLU A 779 9.04 -15.51 11.41
N ASN A 780 10.11 -15.09 12.09
CA ASN A 780 11.43 -15.73 12.00
C ASN A 780 11.42 -17.09 12.71
N LEU A 781 11.80 -18.18 12.03
CA LEU A 781 11.96 -19.51 12.63
C LEU A 781 13.27 -19.66 13.42
N GLY A 782 13.53 -18.72 14.35
CA GLY A 782 14.74 -18.62 15.15
C GLY A 782 15.45 -17.28 14.98
N THR A 783 16.76 -17.31 14.74
CA THR A 783 17.54 -16.10 14.45
C THR A 783 17.24 -15.57 13.04
N ALA A 784 17.15 -14.25 12.91
CA ALA A 784 17.03 -13.55 11.64
C ALA A 784 18.15 -13.96 10.64
N ASP A 785 17.76 -14.24 9.40
CA ASP A 785 18.68 -14.61 8.32
C ASP A 785 19.33 -13.37 7.66
N PRO A 786 20.47 -13.54 6.96
CA PRO A 786 21.12 -12.45 6.23
C PRO A 786 20.30 -12.01 5.01
N VAL A 787 20.53 -10.78 4.52
CA VAL A 787 19.92 -10.27 3.27
C VAL A 787 20.05 -11.24 2.09
N SER A 788 21.22 -11.89 1.95
CA SER A 788 21.49 -12.91 0.90
C SER A 788 20.71 -14.24 1.03
N ALA A 789 19.75 -14.33 1.96
CA ALA A 789 18.77 -15.42 2.01
C ALA A 789 17.42 -15.05 1.35
N PHE A 790 17.27 -13.80 0.87
CA PHE A 790 16.05 -13.27 0.25
C PHE A 790 16.28 -13.05 -1.25
N ASP A 791 15.80 -13.99 -2.06
CA ASP A 791 16.11 -14.13 -3.49
C ASP A 791 14.84 -14.33 -4.34
N SER A 792 13.64 -14.41 -3.74
CA SER A 792 12.39 -14.16 -4.46
C SER A 792 12.36 -12.71 -4.96
N VAL A 793 11.55 -12.39 -5.97
CA VAL A 793 11.46 -11.00 -6.48
C VAL A 793 10.94 -10.03 -5.40
N LEU A 794 9.94 -10.42 -4.59
CA LEU A 794 9.43 -9.60 -3.49
C LEU A 794 10.48 -9.44 -2.37
N GLY A 795 11.21 -10.50 -2.02
CA GLY A 795 12.29 -10.44 -1.04
C GLY A 795 13.45 -9.58 -1.51
N PHE A 796 13.90 -9.78 -2.75
CA PHE A 796 14.99 -9.00 -3.34
C PHE A 796 14.70 -7.49 -3.34
N ASP A 797 13.50 -7.07 -3.77
CA ASP A 797 13.08 -5.66 -3.76
C ASP A 797 12.95 -5.08 -2.35
N ALA A 798 12.42 -5.84 -1.37
CA ALA A 798 12.34 -5.40 0.03
C ALA A 798 13.72 -5.01 0.60
N PHE A 799 14.75 -5.84 0.37
CA PHE A 799 16.11 -5.64 0.87
C PHE A 799 17.04 -4.89 -0.10
N THR A 800 16.67 -4.73 -1.37
CA THR A 800 17.43 -4.04 -2.43
C THR A 800 16.55 -2.99 -3.14
N PRO A 801 16.04 -2.00 -2.39
CA PRO A 801 15.10 -1.01 -2.90
C PRO A 801 15.69 -0.13 -4.02
N MET A 802 14.80 0.45 -4.81
CA MET A 802 15.08 1.19 -6.05
C MET A 802 15.53 0.36 -7.25
N THR A 803 15.69 -0.98 -7.14
CA THR A 803 16.01 -1.85 -8.28
C THR A 803 14.75 -2.27 -9.06
N ASN A 804 14.81 -2.27 -10.39
CA ASN A 804 13.71 -2.74 -11.24
C ASN A 804 13.81 -4.27 -11.45
N PHE A 805 13.45 -5.09 -10.46
CA PHE A 805 13.89 -6.51 -10.43
C PHE A 805 15.42 -6.59 -10.46
N ARG A 806 16.02 -7.62 -11.07
CA ARG A 806 17.48 -7.72 -11.27
C ARG A 806 17.93 -7.09 -12.59
N ASP A 807 17.18 -6.11 -13.08
CA ASP A 807 17.59 -5.28 -14.20
C ASP A 807 19.02 -4.74 -14.01
N LEU A 808 19.80 -4.83 -15.08
CA LEU A 808 21.18 -4.35 -15.12
C LEU A 808 21.25 -2.87 -15.53
N GLY A 809 20.17 -2.34 -16.12
CA GLY A 809 20.09 -0.98 -16.65
C GLY A 809 20.62 -0.85 -18.08
N ASP A 810 20.45 0.33 -18.66
CA ASP A 810 20.63 0.60 -20.08
C ASP A 810 21.88 1.43 -20.42
N ALA A 811 22.71 0.89 -21.31
CA ALA A 811 24.06 1.34 -21.56
C ALA A 811 24.14 2.75 -22.18
N GLY A 812 24.28 3.77 -21.35
CA GLY A 812 24.40 5.18 -21.76
C GLY A 812 23.36 6.13 -21.20
N VAL A 813 22.41 5.64 -20.37
CA VAL A 813 21.45 6.49 -19.64
C VAL A 813 22.18 7.60 -18.90
N THR A 814 21.69 8.84 -19.04
CA THR A 814 22.34 10.04 -18.50
C THR A 814 21.94 10.28 -17.04
N SER A 815 22.91 10.57 -16.18
CA SER A 815 22.72 10.83 -14.75
C SER A 815 23.33 12.16 -14.29
N GLY A 816 22.63 12.82 -13.35
CA GLY A 816 23.18 13.92 -12.56
C GLY A 816 23.36 15.25 -13.30
N ALA A 817 23.61 16.31 -12.54
CA ALA A 817 23.82 17.67 -13.05
C ALA A 817 25.15 17.86 -13.84
N THR A 818 25.92 16.81 -14.11
CA THR A 818 27.23 16.89 -14.80
C THR A 818 27.37 15.82 -15.91
N ALA A 819 26.25 15.38 -16.48
CA ALA A 819 26.21 14.49 -17.66
C ALA A 819 27.11 13.25 -17.52
N GLY A 820 26.99 12.56 -16.38
CA GLY A 820 27.48 11.20 -16.26
C GLY A 820 26.63 10.24 -17.08
N THR A 821 27.15 9.06 -17.37
CA THR A 821 26.40 7.95 -17.95
C THR A 821 26.53 6.73 -17.06
N THR A 822 25.42 6.13 -16.66
CA THR A 822 25.39 4.94 -15.82
C THR A 822 24.05 4.24 -15.98
N ASP A 823 24.14 2.93 -16.12
CA ASP A 823 23.10 2.12 -16.74
C ASP A 823 21.84 2.06 -15.84
N LYS A 824 22.02 2.10 -14.51
CA LYS A 824 20.94 1.98 -13.51
C LYS A 824 20.17 3.26 -13.19
N ALA A 825 20.52 4.43 -13.74
CA ALA A 825 19.92 5.69 -13.27
C ALA A 825 18.38 5.79 -13.49
N ASN A 826 17.82 4.98 -14.39
CA ASN A 826 16.38 4.88 -14.63
C ASN A 826 15.67 3.76 -13.80
N GLN A 827 16.30 3.26 -12.73
CA GLN A 827 15.67 2.34 -11.78
C GLN A 827 15.00 3.09 -10.61
N ASN A 828 13.84 2.61 -10.15
CA ASN A 828 13.17 3.14 -8.94
C ASN A 828 12.36 2.13 -8.10
N GLY A 829 12.28 0.84 -8.47
CA GLY A 829 11.67 -0.21 -7.65
C GLY A 829 10.57 -1.01 -8.34
N ILE A 830 10.01 -2.01 -7.65
CA ILE A 830 8.93 -2.87 -8.18
C ILE A 830 7.58 -2.52 -7.54
N VAL A 831 6.52 -2.54 -8.34
CA VAL A 831 5.14 -2.44 -7.85
C VAL A 831 4.35 -3.73 -8.09
N PHE A 832 3.84 -4.32 -7.00
CA PHE A 832 3.12 -5.59 -7.02
C PHE A 832 1.58 -5.43 -7.00
N PHE A 833 1.04 -4.38 -7.62
CA PHE A 833 -0.41 -4.23 -7.82
C PHE A 833 -0.77 -3.63 -9.19
N PRO A 834 -1.95 -3.93 -9.78
CA PRO A 834 -2.25 -3.65 -11.19
C PRO A 834 -2.18 -2.15 -11.57
N GLY A 835 -1.91 -1.83 -12.84
CA GLY A 835 -2.06 -0.45 -13.34
C GLY A 835 -1.39 -0.08 -14.66
N SER A 836 -0.58 -0.95 -15.29
CA SER A 836 0.08 -0.68 -16.58
C SER A 836 0.06 -1.89 -17.52
N THR A 837 0.52 -1.66 -18.75
CA THR A 837 0.73 -2.63 -19.83
C THR A 837 1.93 -2.18 -20.67
N PRO A 838 2.79 -3.08 -21.15
CA PRO A 838 3.88 -2.71 -22.05
C PRO A 838 3.33 -2.27 -23.41
N LEU A 839 4.02 -1.33 -24.05
CA LEU A 839 3.61 -0.64 -25.27
C LEU A 839 4.30 -1.25 -26.49
N TYR A 840 3.51 -1.60 -27.51
CA TYR A 840 4.02 -2.17 -28.75
C TYR A 840 3.60 -1.33 -29.97
N LYS A 841 4.56 -1.01 -30.85
CA LYS A 841 4.36 -0.29 -32.10
C LYS A 841 4.79 -1.18 -33.26
N ASN A 842 3.88 -1.47 -34.19
CA ASN A 842 4.10 -2.39 -35.32
C ASN A 842 4.63 -3.80 -34.96
N GLY A 843 4.46 -4.24 -33.70
CA GLY A 843 4.95 -5.52 -33.17
C GLY A 843 6.34 -5.45 -32.50
N VAL A 844 6.94 -4.26 -32.42
CA VAL A 844 8.17 -3.97 -31.67
C VAL A 844 7.79 -3.40 -30.29
N LEU A 845 8.48 -3.80 -29.23
CA LEU A 845 8.36 -3.19 -27.90
C LEU A 845 8.92 -1.75 -27.94
N VAL A 846 8.22 -0.80 -27.32
CA VAL A 846 8.60 0.63 -27.34
C VAL A 846 8.47 1.36 -25.99
N GLY A 847 7.98 0.67 -24.95
CA GLY A 847 7.77 1.16 -23.58
C GLY A 847 6.81 0.26 -22.81
#